data_AF-A0A2T6N0H0-F1
#
_entry.id   AF-A0A2T6N0H0-F1
#
_cell.length_a   1.000
_cell.length_b   1.000
_cell.length_c   1.000
_cell.angle_alpha   90.00
_cell.angle_beta   90.00
_cell.angle_gamma   90.00
#
_symmetry.space_group_name_H-M   'P 1'
#
loop_
_entity.id
_entity.type
_entity.pdbx_description
1 polymer ?
#
loop_
_entity_poly.entity_id
_entity_poly.type
_entity_poly.pdbx_seq_one_letter_code
_entity_poly.pdbx_strand_id
1 'polypeptide(L)'
;MDKQGYINYENMQGAYTVTKFYFYSLVLVCILCSSQVAAYDWKAHTRMARLAAQNSILTNNEFVDGMGFDKLANVQDEIDRYQCMKSLSIPGEYNHLLYIYCGAVYEDYAYIMYEPVIIRGLNHFYDPENDTPLIQLPIFYPDTVKAPDWALEDQFVTNNPILDLQQYSLQDATNYLLRGYTLATKNERTVELTKFFQSLGMVVHLVQDMGTPEHARVDQHLFGSFHERYTERIVKKLPLTTFAYNQIDLNDLNYARDLFKNRFYGDQSGLASFTNRNFISNDTNFIVLPDGSFTAGQDYALPRPNQTVEVADASLEFGNSALHGQVHFVSTNGNDGYGAKSGGPFTIFNQRASAFNLFSTDLNEVRKLVAAPRIFTINSKTVESANDFLLRRAVSFGTGLINYFFRGHFSIDDLSWVPGANSTSRDITLTISNTTSDYNAGSAPFAFSDGSFALYYDTINGDRIRVLDGNSMANYLSTTDILNDQDTKSMRFVIDDSAWDQSKPLLLIFDGKIGNERGIALKKFYPDPLLAFSVDGVQGESPVPNIITVSASYDLGYTWTYKGGFYKPVTDTTLFTGNRVLVHKAINLGEGELLVHFSYIDYMDDDGNIMAGRSENSMAHSTDYGQTWELVDFTWQPLLVGAALGSDTFSVYESIVYTGEQGLAGIRVQHPGEAGGPREFQLFQSNALGAPGSWLGAPGLGTGGLPEVDYLGNSSFGFAGYLEGNPPGRREGGDFPFDSIMMRTDDGGASYYQLTDFSSECGDHTDPNNKVTYCIQHFEYMGNERLLGWVDLRSESLADYHNGVALHLSTDGGMSWSPAMNAPFDLTCESLSVWEGRVDNVIPIGKSPGDKDVVLALTQCQEAYEDTSSSPPSVNWGPVTGKGLYFTRDGGGSWSKVSLPAGFNNESELLYTGDNDAVPGLYSPVN
;
A
#
# COMPACT_ATOMS: atom_id res chain seq x y z
N MET A 1 -29.62 25.89 -93.10
CA MET A 1 -29.11 27.18 -92.60
C MET A 1 -29.68 27.37 -91.21
N ASP A 2 -28.98 27.83 -90.19
CA ASP A 2 -27.59 27.72 -89.76
C ASP A 2 -27.59 28.30 -88.33
N LYS A 3 -26.69 27.85 -87.47
CA LYS A 3 -26.39 28.40 -86.12
C LYS A 3 -27.42 28.22 -85.00
N GLN A 4 -27.26 27.13 -84.25
CA GLN A 4 -27.52 27.12 -82.81
C GLN A 4 -26.34 26.44 -82.10
N GLY A 5 -25.79 27.10 -81.08
CA GLY A 5 -24.79 26.51 -80.19
C GLY A 5 -23.64 27.43 -79.80
N TYR A 6 -23.92 28.65 -79.33
CA TYR A 6 -23.00 29.36 -78.44
C TYR A 6 -23.59 29.32 -77.04
N ILE A 7 -23.09 28.41 -76.21
CA ILE A 7 -23.32 28.42 -74.76
C ILE A 7 -22.25 29.34 -74.14
N ASN A 8 -22.72 30.27 -73.31
CA ASN A 8 -21.96 31.31 -72.61
C ASN A 8 -20.71 30.76 -71.89
N TYR A 9 -19.55 31.23 -72.32
CA TYR A 9 -18.24 30.93 -71.71
C TYR A 9 -18.08 31.55 -70.30
N GLU A 10 -18.84 32.60 -69.97
CA GLU A 10 -18.76 33.29 -68.67
C GLU A 10 -19.39 32.48 -67.52
N ASN A 11 -20.44 31.71 -67.78
CA ASN A 11 -21.06 30.85 -66.76
C ASN A 11 -20.21 29.61 -66.43
N MET A 12 -19.36 29.17 -67.36
CA MET A 12 -18.41 28.08 -67.09
C MET A 12 -17.24 28.54 -66.22
N GLN A 13 -16.72 29.77 -66.35
CA GLN A 13 -15.66 30.24 -65.44
C GLN A 13 -16.16 30.48 -64.01
N GLY A 14 -17.38 30.98 -63.84
CA GLY A 14 -18.01 31.09 -62.51
C GLY A 14 -18.18 29.72 -61.84
N ALA A 15 -18.72 28.74 -62.57
CA ALA A 15 -18.87 27.38 -62.07
C ALA A 15 -17.51 26.70 -61.81
N TYR A 16 -16.49 26.89 -62.66
CA TYR A 16 -15.16 26.29 -62.47
C TYR A 16 -14.40 26.89 -61.27
N THR A 17 -14.61 28.18 -60.97
CA THR A 17 -13.98 28.86 -59.83
C THR A 17 -14.68 28.50 -58.52
N VAL A 18 -16.01 28.41 -58.53
CA VAL A 18 -16.80 27.93 -57.38
C VAL A 18 -16.52 26.46 -57.11
N THR A 19 -16.43 25.60 -58.14
CA THR A 19 -16.10 24.18 -57.98
C THR A 19 -14.65 23.98 -57.55
N LYS A 20 -13.69 24.83 -57.99
CA LYS A 20 -12.33 24.82 -57.42
C LYS A 20 -12.33 25.26 -55.96
N PHE A 21 -13.09 26.29 -55.58
CA PHE A 21 -13.16 26.72 -54.19
C PHE A 21 -13.79 25.63 -53.32
N TYR A 22 -14.89 25.01 -53.74
CA TYR A 22 -15.46 23.87 -53.03
C TYR A 22 -14.56 22.64 -53.07
N PHE A 23 -13.85 22.34 -54.16
CA PHE A 23 -12.93 21.20 -54.23
C PHE A 23 -11.67 21.43 -53.38
N TYR A 24 -11.08 22.63 -53.38
CA TYR A 24 -9.98 22.98 -52.49
C TYR A 24 -10.43 23.03 -51.05
N SER A 25 -11.61 23.59 -50.73
CA SER A 25 -12.16 23.55 -49.38
C SER A 25 -12.54 22.15 -48.94
N LEU A 26 -13.06 21.29 -49.83
CA LEU A 26 -13.40 19.90 -49.52
C LEU A 26 -12.14 19.02 -49.43
N VAL A 27 -11.10 19.29 -50.22
CA VAL A 27 -9.78 18.64 -50.11
C VAL A 27 -9.05 19.15 -48.86
N LEU A 28 -9.13 20.43 -48.51
CA LEU A 28 -8.58 20.98 -47.27
C LEU A 28 -9.32 20.42 -46.05
N VAL A 29 -10.65 20.37 -46.10
CA VAL A 29 -11.49 19.72 -45.08
C VAL A 29 -11.22 18.21 -45.03
N CYS A 30 -11.04 17.49 -46.14
CA CYS A 30 -10.68 16.07 -46.10
C CYS A 30 -9.23 15.80 -45.64
N ILE A 31 -8.28 16.71 -45.91
CA ILE A 31 -6.90 16.67 -45.39
C ILE A 31 -6.89 17.00 -43.89
N LEU A 32 -7.75 17.90 -43.43
CA LEU A 32 -7.89 18.27 -42.02
C LEU A 32 -8.74 17.24 -41.23
N CYS A 33 -9.78 16.64 -41.80
CA CYS A 33 -10.70 15.70 -41.13
C CYS A 33 -10.20 14.26 -41.04
N SER A 34 -8.93 13.97 -41.37
CA SER A 34 -8.38 12.61 -41.30
C SER A 34 -6.99 12.51 -40.65
N SER A 35 -6.51 13.58 -40.02
CA SER A 35 -5.13 13.65 -39.52
C SER A 35 -5.05 13.88 -38.02
N GLN A 36 -4.24 13.04 -37.37
CA GLN A 36 -3.89 13.12 -35.94
C GLN A 36 -2.75 14.11 -35.79
N VAL A 37 -2.99 15.22 -35.10
CA VAL A 37 -1.91 15.99 -34.47
C VAL A 37 -1.49 15.14 -33.28
N ALA A 38 -0.43 14.37 -33.47
CA ALA A 38 0.07 13.43 -32.48
C ALA A 38 1.46 13.87 -32.04
N ALA A 39 1.73 13.69 -30.76
CA ALA A 39 3.03 13.80 -30.15
C ALA A 39 3.86 12.52 -30.36
N TYR A 40 4.63 12.05 -29.36
CA TYR A 40 5.25 10.74 -29.44
C TYR A 40 4.20 9.71 -29.89
N ASP A 41 4.55 8.76 -30.76
CA ASP A 41 3.55 7.75 -31.16
C ASP A 41 3.00 7.05 -29.92
N TRP A 42 1.70 6.74 -29.92
CA TRP A 42 0.97 6.20 -28.79
C TRP A 42 1.71 5.09 -28.04
N LYS A 43 2.51 4.25 -28.72
CA LYS A 43 3.31 3.19 -28.07
C LYS A 43 4.39 3.73 -27.14
N ALA A 44 5.04 4.82 -27.51
CA ALA A 44 6.02 5.48 -26.66
C ALA A 44 5.35 6.07 -25.41
N HIS A 45 4.21 6.75 -25.57
CA HIS A 45 3.42 7.24 -24.42
C HIS A 45 2.95 6.12 -23.50
N THR A 46 2.37 5.05 -24.04
CA THR A 46 1.98 3.87 -23.25
C THR A 46 3.14 3.37 -22.40
N ARG A 47 4.34 3.26 -23.00
CA ARG A 47 5.51 2.74 -22.32
C ARG A 47 6.08 3.70 -21.28
N MET A 48 6.13 4.99 -21.58
CA MET A 48 6.60 6.00 -20.64
C MET A 48 5.61 6.17 -19.48
N ALA A 49 4.29 6.15 -19.74
CA ALA A 49 3.25 6.21 -18.70
C ALA A 49 3.29 4.97 -17.80
N ARG A 50 3.58 3.78 -18.38
CA ARG A 50 3.85 2.57 -17.61
C ARG A 50 5.03 2.71 -16.67
N LEU A 51 6.16 3.18 -17.18
CA LEU A 51 7.32 3.43 -16.34
C LEU A 51 7.06 4.50 -15.29
N ALA A 52 6.30 5.54 -15.64
CA ALA A 52 5.94 6.60 -14.71
C ALA A 52 5.15 6.06 -13.52
N ALA A 53 4.12 5.25 -13.77
CA ALA A 53 3.32 4.61 -12.74
C ALA A 53 4.11 3.57 -11.93
N GLN A 54 4.94 2.75 -12.59
CA GLN A 54 5.81 1.75 -11.94
C GLN A 54 6.92 2.36 -11.07
N ASN A 55 7.23 3.64 -11.25
CA ASN A 55 8.23 4.34 -10.42
C ASN A 55 7.58 5.26 -9.38
N SER A 56 6.24 5.28 -9.31
CA SER A 56 5.44 6.17 -8.46
C SER A 56 4.97 5.48 -7.18
N ILE A 57 4.31 6.24 -6.30
CA ILE A 57 3.68 5.74 -5.07
C ILE A 57 2.66 4.63 -5.32
N LEU A 58 2.15 4.48 -6.55
CA LEU A 58 1.25 3.40 -6.93
C LEU A 58 1.86 1.99 -6.84
N THR A 59 3.17 1.84 -6.64
CA THR A 59 3.80 0.53 -6.35
C THR A 59 3.92 0.22 -4.87
N ASN A 60 3.64 1.16 -3.98
CA ASN A 60 3.67 0.93 -2.54
C ASN A 60 2.39 0.18 -2.15
N ASN A 61 2.51 -1.06 -1.70
CA ASN A 61 1.37 -1.91 -1.34
C ASN A 61 0.56 -1.30 -0.20
N GLU A 62 1.20 -0.82 0.86
CA GLU A 62 0.53 -0.21 2.01
C GLU A 62 -0.31 1.02 1.59
N PHE A 63 0.24 1.86 0.70
CA PHE A 63 -0.47 3.01 0.16
C PHE A 63 -1.67 2.58 -0.71
N VAL A 64 -1.45 1.66 -1.65
CA VAL A 64 -2.49 1.17 -2.57
C VAL A 64 -3.61 0.48 -1.82
N ASP A 65 -3.28 -0.34 -0.82
CA ASP A 65 -4.21 -1.05 0.06
C ASP A 65 -4.96 -0.06 0.96
N GLY A 66 -4.27 0.95 1.50
CA GLY A 66 -4.88 2.04 2.26
C GLY A 66 -5.87 2.90 1.46
N MET A 67 -5.65 3.04 0.16
CA MET A 67 -6.62 3.61 -0.78
C MET A 67 -7.71 2.59 -1.17
N GLY A 68 -7.43 1.31 -0.95
CA GLY A 68 -8.14 0.12 -1.45
C GLY A 68 -8.34 0.16 -2.95
N PHE A 69 -7.24 0.42 -3.65
CA PHE A 69 -7.06 0.11 -5.06
C PHE A 69 -6.63 -1.35 -5.20
N ASP A 70 -6.87 -1.97 -6.35
CA ASP A 70 -6.31 -3.30 -6.62
C ASP A 70 -4.78 -3.23 -6.70
N LYS A 71 -4.10 -4.20 -6.08
CA LYS A 71 -2.64 -4.36 -6.17
C LYS A 71 -2.18 -4.37 -7.62
N LEU A 72 -0.96 -3.90 -7.84
CA LEU A 72 -0.34 -3.94 -9.16
C LEU A 72 -0.05 -5.40 -9.56
N ALA A 73 -0.98 -6.02 -10.27
CA ALA A 73 -0.69 -7.28 -10.96
C ALA A 73 0.30 -7.00 -12.11
N ASN A 74 1.20 -7.94 -12.39
CA ASN A 74 2.06 -7.89 -13.56
C ASN A 74 1.22 -7.93 -14.84
N VAL A 75 0.84 -6.76 -15.36
CA VAL A 75 0.17 -6.66 -16.65
C VAL A 75 1.15 -7.18 -17.71
N GLN A 76 0.76 -8.24 -18.41
CA GLN A 76 1.55 -8.87 -19.47
C GLN A 76 1.93 -7.85 -20.57
N ASP A 77 3.12 -8.04 -21.12
CA ASP A 77 3.74 -7.12 -22.07
C ASP A 77 2.95 -7.02 -23.38
N GLU A 78 2.75 -5.77 -23.81
CA GLU A 78 2.05 -5.31 -25.03
C GLU A 78 0.51 -5.31 -24.98
N ILE A 79 -0.06 -4.29 -24.34
CA ILE A 79 -1.43 -3.86 -24.60
C ILE A 79 -1.45 -3.13 -25.94
N ASP A 80 -2.25 -3.61 -26.89
CA ASP A 80 -2.45 -2.91 -28.16
C ASP A 80 -3.53 -1.82 -28.05
N ARG A 81 -3.54 -0.91 -29.01
CA ARG A 81 -4.50 0.21 -29.11
C ARG A 81 -5.96 -0.25 -29.07
N TYR A 82 -6.27 -1.40 -29.65
CA TYR A 82 -7.63 -1.93 -29.69
C TYR A 82 -8.07 -2.41 -28.31
N GLN A 83 -7.17 -3.06 -27.57
CA GLN A 83 -7.39 -3.44 -26.18
C GLN A 83 -7.65 -2.21 -25.32
N CYS A 84 -6.86 -1.14 -25.46
CA CYS A 84 -7.12 0.09 -24.70
C CYS A 84 -8.50 0.70 -24.97
N MET A 85 -8.90 0.81 -26.23
CA MET A 85 -10.22 1.32 -26.59
C MET A 85 -11.36 0.41 -26.12
N LYS A 86 -11.16 -0.91 -26.16
CA LYS A 86 -12.12 -1.88 -25.64
C LYS A 86 -12.24 -1.77 -24.12
N SER A 87 -11.13 -1.67 -23.40
CA SER A 87 -11.11 -1.55 -21.94
C SER A 87 -11.75 -0.27 -21.45
N LEU A 88 -11.61 0.84 -22.17
CA LEU A 88 -12.33 2.10 -21.88
C LEU A 88 -13.85 2.00 -22.12
N SER A 89 -14.31 1.04 -22.92
CA SER A 89 -15.75 0.81 -23.16
C SER A 89 -16.41 -0.14 -22.16
N ILE A 90 -15.64 -0.78 -21.28
CA ILE A 90 -16.13 -1.71 -20.24
C ILE A 90 -15.42 -1.40 -18.90
N PRO A 91 -15.93 -0.42 -18.13
CA PRO A 91 -15.35 -0.04 -16.84
C PRO A 91 -15.38 -1.19 -15.82
N GLY A 92 -14.30 -1.36 -15.05
CA GLY A 92 -14.27 -2.25 -13.88
C GLY A 92 -13.81 -3.69 -14.10
N GLU A 93 -13.44 -4.08 -15.32
CA GLU A 93 -12.92 -5.43 -15.60
C GLU A 93 -11.38 -5.53 -15.51
N TYR A 94 -10.67 -4.40 -15.44
CA TYR A 94 -9.22 -4.36 -15.63
C TYR A 94 -8.48 -3.60 -14.53
N ASN A 95 -7.21 -3.97 -14.32
CA ASN A 95 -6.31 -3.31 -13.38
C ASN A 95 -6.22 -1.80 -13.62
N HIS A 96 -6.24 -1.01 -12.55
CA HIS A 96 -6.18 0.46 -12.58
C HIS A 96 -5.03 1.04 -13.43
N LEU A 97 -3.86 0.38 -13.47
CA LEU A 97 -2.74 0.77 -14.32
C LEU A 97 -3.07 0.79 -15.81
N LEU A 98 -3.91 -0.15 -16.26
CA LEU A 98 -4.31 -0.21 -17.67
C LEU A 98 -4.95 1.12 -18.09
N TYR A 99 -5.77 1.72 -17.22
CA TYR A 99 -6.45 2.96 -17.52
C TYR A 99 -5.52 4.17 -17.57
N ILE A 100 -4.44 4.20 -16.79
CA ILE A 100 -3.38 5.23 -16.94
C ILE A 100 -2.74 5.12 -18.32
N TYR A 101 -2.42 3.90 -18.76
CA TYR A 101 -1.73 3.69 -20.04
C TYR A 101 -2.64 4.01 -21.22
N CYS A 102 -3.90 3.60 -21.11
CA CYS A 102 -4.91 3.86 -22.12
C CYS A 102 -5.31 5.34 -22.15
N GLY A 103 -5.31 6.03 -21.02
CA GLY A 103 -5.44 7.49 -20.96
C GLY A 103 -4.33 8.18 -21.76
N ALA A 104 -3.07 7.78 -21.54
CA ALA A 104 -1.93 8.34 -22.27
C ALA A 104 -2.01 8.10 -23.79
N VAL A 105 -2.65 7.03 -24.24
CA VAL A 105 -2.93 6.75 -25.67
C VAL A 105 -4.12 7.55 -26.19
N TYR A 106 -5.13 7.73 -25.34
CA TYR A 106 -6.39 8.38 -25.69
C TYR A 106 -6.21 9.88 -25.93
N GLU A 107 -5.26 10.53 -25.26
CA GLU A 107 -4.96 11.95 -25.45
C GLU A 107 -4.60 12.28 -26.93
N ASP A 108 -3.98 11.35 -27.66
CA ASP A 108 -3.73 11.44 -29.11
C ASP A 108 -4.90 10.93 -29.98
N TYR A 109 -5.86 10.20 -29.40
CA TYR A 109 -6.76 9.30 -30.13
C TYR A 109 -8.27 9.47 -29.89
N ALA A 110 -8.74 10.70 -29.74
CA ALA A 110 -10.19 10.94 -29.83
C ALA A 110 -10.72 10.47 -31.21
N TYR A 111 -11.91 9.88 -31.24
CA TYR A 111 -12.51 9.26 -32.43
C TYR A 111 -13.12 10.33 -33.34
N ILE A 112 -12.80 10.30 -34.65
CA ILE A 112 -13.20 11.29 -35.69
C ILE A 112 -14.73 11.55 -35.77
N MET A 113 -15.56 10.74 -35.11
CA MET A 113 -17.02 10.81 -35.22
C MET A 113 -17.76 11.58 -34.12
N TYR A 114 -17.17 11.85 -32.94
CA TYR A 114 -17.92 12.46 -31.82
C TYR A 114 -17.21 13.61 -31.08
N GLU A 115 -15.88 13.72 -31.15
CA GLU A 115 -15.13 14.91 -30.71
C GLU A 115 -14.12 15.33 -31.79
N PRO A 116 -13.87 16.63 -32.03
CA PRO A 116 -12.87 17.05 -33.00
C PRO A 116 -11.47 16.74 -32.45
N VAL A 117 -10.94 15.56 -32.76
CA VAL A 117 -9.57 15.05 -32.47
C VAL A 117 -8.48 16.11 -32.64
N ILE A 118 -8.67 16.98 -33.62
CA ILE A 118 -7.77 18.09 -33.94
C ILE A 118 -7.61 19.00 -32.72
N ILE A 119 -8.69 19.36 -32.01
CA ILE A 119 -8.64 20.35 -30.92
C ILE A 119 -7.70 19.89 -29.79
N ARG A 120 -7.76 18.62 -29.40
CA ARG A 120 -6.95 18.08 -28.30
C ARG A 120 -5.45 18.13 -28.63
N GLY A 121 -5.06 17.62 -29.80
CA GLY A 121 -3.67 17.64 -30.24
C GLY A 121 -3.10 19.06 -30.45
N LEU A 122 -3.94 20.06 -30.73
CA LEU A 122 -3.48 21.46 -30.80
C LEU A 122 -3.07 22.04 -29.45
N ASN A 123 -3.52 21.44 -28.36
CA ASN A 123 -3.20 21.86 -27.00
C ASN A 123 -1.99 21.11 -26.42
N HIS A 124 -1.28 20.31 -27.22
CA HIS A 124 -0.06 19.58 -26.82
C HIS A 124 1.20 20.46 -26.79
N PHE A 125 1.10 21.69 -27.27
CA PHE A 125 2.24 22.60 -27.45
C PHE A 125 2.28 23.66 -26.35
N TYR A 126 3.49 23.99 -25.91
CA TYR A 126 3.72 25.11 -25.01
C TYR A 126 5.13 25.65 -25.19
N ASP A 127 5.24 26.94 -25.54
CA ASP A 127 6.50 27.67 -25.48
C ASP A 127 6.66 28.31 -24.10
N PRO A 128 7.53 27.80 -23.23
CA PRO A 128 7.76 28.37 -21.92
C PRO A 128 8.56 29.68 -21.94
N GLU A 129 9.33 29.98 -22.98
CA GLU A 129 10.13 31.21 -23.05
C GLU A 129 9.25 32.41 -23.44
N ASN A 130 8.34 32.21 -24.40
CA ASN A 130 7.40 33.25 -24.83
C ASN A 130 6.04 33.17 -24.12
N ASP A 131 5.80 32.11 -23.34
CA ASP A 131 4.54 31.82 -22.65
C ASP A 131 3.33 31.75 -23.58
N THR A 132 3.49 31.07 -24.73
CA THR A 132 2.48 30.99 -25.81
C THR A 132 2.06 29.56 -26.14
N PRO A 133 0.78 29.35 -26.55
CA PRO A 133 0.32 28.09 -27.11
C PRO A 133 0.68 27.97 -28.60
N LEU A 134 0.17 26.93 -29.27
CA LEU A 134 0.28 26.80 -30.73
C LEU A 134 -0.47 27.88 -31.50
N ILE A 135 0.24 28.85 -32.07
CA ILE A 135 -0.38 29.93 -32.85
C ILE A 135 -0.83 29.40 -34.23
N GLN A 136 -2.14 29.27 -34.45
CA GLN A 136 -2.72 28.90 -35.75
C GLN A 136 -3.16 30.10 -36.60
N LEU A 137 -3.27 29.88 -37.91
CA LEU A 137 -3.90 30.79 -38.87
C LEU A 137 -5.37 31.08 -38.46
N PRO A 138 -5.78 32.35 -38.31
CA PRO A 138 -6.98 32.78 -37.58
C PRO A 138 -8.35 32.44 -38.22
N ILE A 139 -8.42 31.57 -39.21
CA ILE A 139 -9.60 31.43 -40.08
C ILE A 139 -10.57 30.32 -39.62
N PHE A 140 -10.14 29.31 -38.85
CA PHE A 140 -11.01 28.17 -38.50
C PHE A 140 -11.07 27.77 -37.02
N TYR A 141 -10.04 28.02 -36.22
CA TYR A 141 -10.02 27.69 -34.78
C TYR A 141 -9.25 28.79 -34.02
N PRO A 142 -9.94 29.81 -33.48
CA PRO A 142 -9.27 30.98 -32.92
C PRO A 142 -8.54 30.74 -31.59
N ASP A 143 -8.81 29.65 -30.87
CA ASP A 143 -8.44 29.57 -29.44
C ASP A 143 -7.76 28.23 -29.06
N THR A 144 -6.46 28.07 -29.36
CA THR A 144 -5.64 27.01 -28.74
C THR A 144 -5.22 27.44 -27.33
N VAL A 145 -5.11 26.50 -26.40
CA VAL A 145 -4.59 26.76 -25.05
C VAL A 145 -3.22 26.13 -24.85
N LYS A 146 -2.48 26.60 -23.84
CA LYS A 146 -1.15 26.08 -23.53
C LYS A 146 -1.31 24.67 -22.95
N ALA A 147 -0.39 23.75 -23.27
CA ALA A 147 -0.38 22.42 -22.68
C ALA A 147 -0.59 22.36 -21.15
N PRO A 148 0.12 23.14 -20.31
CA PRO A 148 -0.13 23.13 -18.87
C PRO A 148 -1.53 23.63 -18.50
N ASP A 149 -2.08 24.60 -19.23
CA ASP A 149 -3.41 25.11 -18.95
C ASP A 149 -4.46 24.03 -19.28
N TRP A 150 -4.34 23.38 -20.45
CA TRP A 150 -5.18 22.25 -20.87
C TRP A 150 -5.12 21.07 -19.91
N ALA A 151 -3.93 20.79 -19.39
CA ALA A 151 -3.66 19.68 -18.49
C ALA A 151 -4.20 19.90 -17.07
N LEU A 152 -4.20 21.14 -16.57
CA LEU A 152 -4.36 21.42 -15.14
C LEU A 152 -5.63 22.17 -14.74
N GLU A 153 -6.18 23.01 -15.62
CA GLU A 153 -7.32 23.88 -15.32
C GLU A 153 -7.13 24.93 -14.19
N ASP A 154 -5.88 25.26 -13.82
CA ASP A 154 -5.54 26.11 -12.68
C ASP A 154 -5.44 27.62 -12.94
N GLN A 155 -5.45 28.10 -14.20
CA GLN A 155 -5.21 29.52 -14.54
C GLN A 155 -6.33 30.22 -15.33
N PHE A 156 -7.55 29.67 -15.37
CA PHE A 156 -8.52 30.08 -16.38
C PHE A 156 -9.44 31.25 -16.03
N VAL A 157 -9.77 32.00 -17.09
CA VAL A 157 -10.85 33.00 -17.14
C VAL A 157 -12.15 32.28 -17.48
N THR A 158 -13.23 32.57 -16.75
CA THR A 158 -14.55 31.99 -16.98
C THR A 158 -15.05 32.25 -18.41
N ASN A 159 -15.68 31.23 -19.03
CA ASN A 159 -16.33 31.23 -20.36
C ASN A 159 -15.42 31.01 -21.60
N ASN A 160 -14.49 30.05 -21.58
CA ASN A 160 -13.86 29.56 -22.81
C ASN A 160 -14.55 28.29 -23.32
N PRO A 161 -15.30 28.33 -24.45
CA PRO A 161 -16.09 27.20 -24.95
C PRO A 161 -15.26 25.99 -25.41
N ILE A 162 -13.94 26.12 -25.60
CA ILE A 162 -13.05 25.00 -25.90
C ILE A 162 -12.66 24.25 -24.62
N LEU A 163 -12.62 24.93 -23.48
CA LEU A 163 -12.37 24.28 -22.20
C LEU A 163 -13.59 23.51 -21.71
N ASP A 164 -14.82 23.88 -22.13
CA ASP A 164 -16.01 23.06 -21.92
C ASP A 164 -15.91 21.67 -22.59
N LEU A 165 -14.94 21.48 -23.50
CA LEU A 165 -14.61 20.19 -24.13
C LEU A 165 -13.47 19.44 -23.41
N GLN A 166 -12.76 20.06 -22.47
CA GLN A 166 -11.83 19.32 -21.62
C GLN A 166 -12.63 18.56 -20.55
N GLN A 167 -12.32 17.27 -20.40
CA GLN A 167 -13.03 16.36 -19.48
C GLN A 167 -12.08 15.41 -18.74
N TYR A 168 -10.77 15.65 -18.87
CA TYR A 168 -9.69 14.78 -18.40
C TYR A 168 -8.45 15.56 -17.91
N SER A 169 -8.66 16.77 -17.38
CA SER A 169 -7.60 17.53 -16.71
C SER A 169 -7.24 16.95 -15.33
N LEU A 170 -6.24 17.52 -14.67
CA LEU A 170 -5.89 17.18 -13.28
C LEU A 170 -7.05 17.52 -12.32
N GLN A 171 -7.76 18.62 -12.58
CA GLN A 171 -8.95 19.00 -11.81
C GLN A 171 -10.08 17.98 -12.01
N ASP A 172 -10.29 17.50 -13.24
CA ASP A 172 -11.24 16.42 -13.51
C ASP A 172 -10.83 15.13 -12.81
N ALA A 173 -9.55 14.77 -12.84
CA ALA A 173 -9.01 13.61 -12.13
C ALA A 173 -9.33 13.69 -10.63
N THR A 174 -9.14 14.85 -9.99
CA THR A 174 -9.52 15.09 -8.59
C THR A 174 -11.02 14.86 -8.36
N ASN A 175 -11.88 15.36 -9.25
CA ASN A 175 -13.32 15.19 -9.14
C ASN A 175 -13.77 13.74 -9.37
N TYR A 176 -13.17 13.06 -10.34
CA TYR A 176 -13.40 11.64 -10.62
C TYR A 176 -12.97 10.75 -9.46
N LEU A 177 -11.84 11.04 -8.83
CA LEU A 177 -11.39 10.34 -7.63
C LEU A 177 -12.43 10.49 -6.52
N LEU A 178 -12.81 11.72 -6.20
CA LEU A 178 -13.81 11.99 -5.17
C LEU A 178 -15.12 11.24 -5.44
N ARG A 179 -15.70 11.37 -6.65
CA ARG A 179 -16.92 10.66 -7.03
C ARG A 179 -16.76 9.14 -7.01
N GLY A 180 -15.59 8.64 -7.41
CA GLY A 180 -15.21 7.23 -7.34
C GLY A 180 -15.27 6.65 -5.94
N TYR A 181 -15.17 7.48 -4.91
CA TYR A 181 -15.27 7.07 -3.51
C TYR A 181 -16.57 7.45 -2.82
N THR A 182 -17.30 8.44 -3.34
CA THR A 182 -18.49 8.98 -2.66
C THR A 182 -19.82 8.66 -3.32
N LEU A 183 -19.86 8.19 -4.58
CA LEU A 183 -21.13 7.84 -5.23
C LEU A 183 -21.79 6.62 -4.56
N ALA A 184 -23.11 6.61 -4.54
CA ALA A 184 -23.91 5.66 -3.77
C ALA A 184 -23.70 4.21 -4.21
N THR A 185 -23.72 3.92 -5.52
CA THR A 185 -23.63 2.54 -6.01
C THR A 185 -22.21 2.14 -6.39
N LYS A 186 -21.84 0.88 -6.16
CA LYS A 186 -20.51 0.34 -6.52
C LYS A 186 -20.20 0.52 -8.01
N ASN A 187 -21.17 0.30 -8.88
CA ASN A 187 -20.98 0.41 -10.32
C ASN A 187 -20.63 1.84 -10.76
N GLU A 188 -21.33 2.85 -10.22
CA GLU A 188 -21.02 4.25 -10.52
C GLU A 188 -19.64 4.66 -10.00
N ARG A 189 -19.29 4.21 -8.77
CA ARG A 189 -17.96 4.40 -8.20
C ARG A 189 -16.86 3.85 -9.11
N THR A 190 -17.03 2.62 -9.60
CA THR A 190 -16.09 1.98 -10.52
C THR A 190 -15.91 2.75 -11.83
N VAL A 191 -17.01 3.25 -12.42
CA VAL A 191 -16.94 4.08 -13.65
C VAL A 191 -16.13 5.35 -13.42
N GLU A 192 -16.34 6.02 -12.29
CA GLU A 192 -15.62 7.26 -11.97
C GLU A 192 -14.15 7.00 -11.63
N LEU A 193 -13.82 5.90 -10.94
CA LEU A 193 -12.43 5.49 -10.75
C LEU A 193 -11.72 5.18 -12.08
N THR A 194 -12.41 4.55 -13.04
CA THR A 194 -11.85 4.37 -14.40
C THR A 194 -11.53 5.71 -15.07
N LYS A 195 -12.44 6.68 -15.00
CA LYS A 195 -12.19 8.03 -15.55
C LYS A 195 -11.07 8.75 -14.82
N PHE A 196 -10.94 8.55 -13.52
CA PHE A 196 -9.84 9.09 -12.72
C PHE A 196 -8.49 8.61 -13.26
N PHE A 197 -8.27 7.29 -13.36
CA PHE A 197 -7.01 6.75 -13.86
C PHE A 197 -6.75 7.12 -15.33
N GLN A 198 -7.79 7.17 -16.16
CA GLN A 198 -7.70 7.66 -17.53
C GLN A 198 -7.23 9.12 -17.57
N SER A 199 -7.83 10.00 -16.77
CA SER A 199 -7.46 11.42 -16.69
C SER A 199 -6.01 11.58 -16.26
N LEU A 200 -5.59 10.85 -15.22
CA LEU A 200 -4.20 10.87 -14.76
C LEU A 200 -3.22 10.47 -15.88
N GLY A 201 -3.57 9.45 -16.68
CA GLY A 201 -2.82 9.05 -17.87
C GLY A 201 -2.73 10.14 -18.94
N MET A 202 -3.82 10.86 -19.19
CA MET A 202 -3.88 11.95 -20.17
C MET A 202 -3.04 13.16 -19.74
N VAL A 203 -3.06 13.52 -18.45
CA VAL A 203 -2.18 14.59 -17.92
C VAL A 203 -0.71 14.16 -17.96
N VAL A 204 -0.41 12.89 -17.64
CA VAL A 204 0.96 12.33 -17.77
C VAL A 204 1.45 12.41 -19.22
N HIS A 205 0.59 12.14 -20.21
CA HIS A 205 0.90 12.31 -21.62
C HIS A 205 1.33 13.76 -21.93
N LEU A 206 0.56 14.76 -21.50
CA LEU A 206 0.88 16.17 -21.76
C LEU A 206 2.18 16.62 -21.09
N VAL A 207 2.53 16.05 -19.92
CA VAL A 207 3.86 16.25 -19.33
C VAL A 207 4.95 15.63 -20.21
N GLN A 208 4.75 14.40 -20.71
CA GLN A 208 5.74 13.73 -21.57
C GLN A 208 5.99 14.49 -22.86
N ASP A 209 4.97 15.11 -23.44
CA ASP A 209 5.08 15.98 -24.62
C ASP A 209 6.03 17.15 -24.43
N MET A 210 6.14 17.66 -23.21
CA MET A 210 7.11 18.70 -22.91
C MET A 210 8.56 18.20 -23.00
N GLY A 211 8.77 16.89 -23.09
CA GLY A 211 10.03 16.24 -23.43
C GLY A 211 10.34 16.24 -24.93
N THR A 212 9.40 16.61 -25.79
CA THR A 212 9.58 16.73 -27.24
C THR A 212 9.97 18.17 -27.61
N PRO A 213 11.15 18.41 -28.21
CA PRO A 213 11.58 19.76 -28.59
C PRO A 213 10.58 20.49 -29.50
N GLU A 214 9.95 19.78 -30.43
CA GLU A 214 8.92 20.33 -31.30
C GLU A 214 7.72 20.89 -30.52
N HIS A 215 7.26 20.18 -29.48
CA HIS A 215 6.11 20.59 -28.66
C HIS A 215 6.45 21.75 -27.72
N ALA A 216 7.65 21.72 -27.14
CA ALA A 216 8.15 22.78 -26.26
C ALA A 216 8.55 24.07 -27.01
N ARG A 217 8.69 24.02 -28.33
CA ARG A 217 9.07 25.16 -29.21
C ARG A 217 8.00 25.51 -30.24
N VAL A 218 6.83 24.88 -30.13
CA VAL A 218 5.66 25.22 -30.96
C VAL A 218 5.93 25.00 -32.46
N ASP A 219 6.76 24.00 -32.80
CA ASP A 219 7.01 23.58 -34.18
C ASP A 219 5.80 22.78 -34.69
N GLN A 220 4.89 23.45 -35.41
CA GLN A 220 3.65 22.83 -35.87
C GLN A 220 3.89 21.64 -36.80
N HIS A 221 3.32 20.47 -36.46
CA HIS A 221 3.23 19.33 -37.36
C HIS A 221 1.86 18.64 -37.31
N LEU A 222 1.34 18.28 -38.49
CA LEU A 222 0.05 17.59 -38.65
C LEU A 222 0.18 16.07 -38.67
N PHE A 223 1.38 15.56 -38.80
CA PHE A 223 1.69 14.13 -38.85
C PHE A 223 2.98 13.99 -38.06
N GLY A 224 2.98 13.12 -37.04
CA GLY A 224 4.05 13.02 -36.06
C GLY A 224 5.44 13.28 -36.64
N SER A 225 6.22 14.08 -35.92
CA SER A 225 7.52 14.57 -36.34
C SER A 225 8.51 13.42 -36.61
N PHE A 226 9.64 13.74 -37.24
CA PHE A 226 10.71 12.76 -37.36
C PHE A 226 11.23 12.33 -35.98
N HIS A 227 11.30 13.27 -35.03
CA HIS A 227 11.73 13.00 -33.65
C HIS A 227 10.83 11.96 -32.99
N GLU A 228 9.51 12.13 -33.05
CA GLU A 228 8.53 11.24 -32.41
C GLU A 228 8.57 9.83 -33.00
N ARG A 229 8.52 9.71 -34.32
CA ARG A 229 8.56 8.43 -35.03
C ARG A 229 9.88 7.69 -34.82
N TYR A 230 10.99 8.42 -34.71
CA TYR A 230 12.27 7.79 -34.40
C TYR A 230 12.33 7.34 -32.94
N THR A 231 11.83 8.18 -32.03
CA THR A 231 11.76 7.89 -30.59
C THR A 231 10.96 6.61 -30.32
N GLU A 232 9.82 6.43 -30.99
CA GLU A 232 9.02 5.19 -30.90
C GLU A 232 9.85 3.93 -31.25
N ARG A 233 10.68 4.01 -32.31
CA ARG A 233 11.49 2.87 -32.76
C ARG A 233 12.58 2.51 -31.76
N ILE A 234 13.15 3.49 -31.06
CA ILE A 234 14.20 3.24 -30.07
C ILE A 234 13.62 2.87 -28.71
N VAL A 235 12.51 3.49 -28.29
CA VAL A 235 11.88 3.23 -26.98
C VAL A 235 11.52 1.76 -26.86
N LYS A 236 11.06 1.11 -27.93
CA LYS A 236 10.85 -0.36 -28.00
C LYS A 236 12.10 -1.18 -27.64
N LYS A 237 13.28 -0.68 -27.96
CA LYS A 237 14.56 -1.39 -27.83
C LYS A 237 15.34 -1.04 -26.56
N LEU A 238 14.99 0.05 -25.88
CA LEU A 238 15.67 0.45 -24.65
C LEU A 238 15.30 -0.51 -23.51
N PRO A 239 16.23 -0.95 -22.64
CA PRO A 239 15.89 -1.64 -21.40
C PRO A 239 14.97 -0.78 -20.51
N LEU A 240 14.09 -1.40 -19.71
CA LEU A 240 13.28 -0.64 -18.74
C LEU A 240 14.14 -0.01 -17.63
N THR A 241 15.28 -0.64 -17.29
CA THR A 241 16.26 -0.14 -16.30
C THR A 241 17.02 1.11 -16.75
N THR A 242 17.03 1.43 -18.04
CA THR A 242 17.74 2.61 -18.57
C THR A 242 17.07 3.95 -18.24
N PHE A 243 15.89 3.94 -17.61
CA PHE A 243 15.14 5.14 -17.24
C PHE A 243 15.27 5.53 -15.76
N ALA A 244 16.19 4.91 -15.01
CA ALA A 244 16.49 5.33 -13.64
C ALA A 244 17.07 6.76 -13.64
N TYR A 245 16.27 7.70 -13.16
CA TYR A 245 16.64 9.07 -12.83
C TYR A 245 16.12 9.33 -11.42
N ASN A 246 16.80 10.19 -10.67
CA ASN A 246 16.42 10.48 -9.28
C ASN A 246 14.96 10.93 -9.24
N GLN A 247 14.17 10.40 -8.31
CA GLN A 247 12.77 10.79 -8.16
C GLN A 247 12.66 12.32 -8.03
N ILE A 248 11.55 12.87 -8.54
CA ILE A 248 11.27 14.30 -8.43
C ILE A 248 11.04 14.63 -6.95
N ASP A 249 11.88 15.50 -6.40
CA ASP A 249 11.73 16.03 -5.04
C ASP A 249 10.58 17.04 -5.04
N LEU A 250 9.52 16.71 -4.31
CA LEU A 250 8.31 17.52 -4.24
C LEU A 250 8.48 18.78 -3.37
N ASN A 251 9.59 18.93 -2.65
CA ASN A 251 9.95 20.19 -2.00
C ASN A 251 10.32 21.28 -3.03
N ASP A 252 10.92 20.88 -4.15
CA ASP A 252 11.39 21.79 -5.20
C ASP A 252 10.30 22.12 -6.24
N LEU A 253 9.38 21.18 -6.49
CA LEU A 253 8.27 21.30 -7.44
C LEU A 253 6.94 21.14 -6.68
N ASN A 254 6.63 22.12 -5.83
CA ASN A 254 5.50 22.08 -4.90
C ASN A 254 4.15 22.53 -5.51
N TYR A 255 4.08 22.59 -6.84
CA TYR A 255 2.85 22.73 -7.60
C TYR A 255 2.86 21.88 -8.88
N ALA A 256 1.70 21.41 -9.34
CA ALA A 256 1.61 20.61 -10.56
C ALA A 256 2.19 21.33 -11.79
N ARG A 257 1.94 22.64 -11.91
CA ARG A 257 2.45 23.47 -13.00
C ARG A 257 3.98 23.53 -13.07
N ASP A 258 4.67 23.36 -11.95
CA ASP A 258 6.14 23.45 -11.92
C ASP A 258 6.82 22.30 -12.67
N LEU A 259 6.10 21.18 -12.88
CA LEU A 259 6.53 20.07 -13.73
C LEU A 259 6.64 20.48 -15.21
N PHE A 260 5.82 21.44 -15.67
CA PHE A 260 5.91 22.01 -17.01
C PHE A 260 6.93 23.16 -17.04
N LYS A 261 6.72 24.14 -16.15
CA LYS A 261 7.53 25.35 -16.01
C LYS A 261 7.50 25.82 -14.56
N ASN A 262 8.65 25.75 -13.89
CA ASN A 262 8.80 26.20 -12.50
C ASN A 262 8.55 27.71 -12.38
N ARG A 263 7.65 28.09 -11.46
CA ARG A 263 7.22 29.48 -11.25
C ARG A 263 8.19 30.33 -10.43
N PHE A 264 8.97 29.73 -9.54
CA PHE A 264 9.74 30.46 -8.52
C PHE A 264 11.19 30.69 -8.90
N TYR A 265 11.69 29.88 -9.82
CA TYR A 265 13.08 29.94 -10.22
C TYR A 265 13.18 30.25 -11.71
N GLY A 266 13.90 31.32 -12.05
CA GLY A 266 14.40 31.52 -13.42
C GLY A 266 15.43 30.47 -13.85
N ASP A 267 15.54 29.34 -13.13
CA ASP A 267 16.48 28.23 -13.32
C ASP A 267 16.00 27.17 -14.32
N GLN A 268 14.74 27.26 -14.76
CA GLN A 268 14.11 26.40 -15.78
C GLN A 268 14.11 24.91 -15.43
N SER A 269 13.85 24.58 -14.16
CA SER A 269 13.81 23.18 -13.71
C SER A 269 12.68 22.36 -14.36
N GLY A 270 11.57 23.00 -14.76
CA GLY A 270 10.41 22.37 -15.40
C GLY A 270 10.72 21.77 -16.79
N LEU A 271 10.04 20.68 -17.15
CA LEU A 271 10.38 19.89 -18.34
C LEU A 271 10.28 20.67 -19.64
N ALA A 272 9.23 21.48 -19.83
CA ALA A 272 9.09 22.28 -21.05
C ALA A 272 10.25 23.28 -21.18
N SER A 273 10.59 23.94 -20.06
CA SER A 273 11.66 24.95 -20.04
C SER A 273 13.04 24.33 -20.27
N PHE A 274 13.27 23.16 -19.67
CA PHE A 274 14.47 22.38 -19.91
C PHE A 274 14.59 21.96 -21.38
N THR A 275 13.53 21.42 -21.97
CA THR A 275 13.54 20.95 -23.36
C THR A 275 13.73 22.10 -24.34
N ASN A 276 12.94 23.17 -24.20
CA ASN A 276 13.00 24.34 -25.07
C ASN A 276 14.40 24.95 -25.13
N ARG A 277 15.05 25.15 -23.97
CA ARG A 277 16.34 25.87 -23.91
C ARG A 277 17.55 25.04 -24.27
N ASN A 278 17.49 23.72 -24.10
CA ASN A 278 18.66 22.85 -24.24
C ASN A 278 18.68 22.05 -25.54
N PHE A 279 17.54 21.94 -26.22
CA PHE A 279 17.41 21.16 -27.45
C PHE A 279 16.80 22.02 -28.54
N ILE A 280 17.07 21.63 -29.78
CA ILE A 280 16.52 22.26 -30.98
C ILE A 280 15.57 21.30 -31.67
N SER A 281 14.69 21.85 -32.50
CA SER A 281 13.75 21.10 -33.34
C SER A 281 13.94 21.48 -34.82
N ASN A 282 13.09 20.94 -35.69
CA ASN A 282 13.28 21.03 -37.14
C ASN A 282 13.00 22.43 -37.72
N ASP A 283 12.02 23.16 -37.18
CA ASP A 283 11.66 24.50 -37.65
C ASP A 283 12.36 25.62 -36.86
N THR A 284 12.86 25.33 -35.66
CA THR A 284 13.60 26.30 -34.82
C THR A 284 15.07 25.90 -34.61
N ASN A 285 15.68 25.37 -35.67
CA ASN A 285 17.11 24.99 -35.72
C ASN A 285 18.05 26.23 -35.83
N PHE A 286 19.36 25.99 -35.81
CA PHE A 286 20.38 27.04 -35.98
C PHE A 286 20.29 27.72 -37.34
N ILE A 287 20.79 28.94 -37.39
CA ILE A 287 20.92 29.75 -38.61
C ILE A 287 22.40 30.01 -38.91
N VAL A 288 22.74 30.02 -40.19
CA VAL A 288 24.09 30.35 -40.67
C VAL A 288 24.13 31.83 -41.04
N LEU A 289 25.11 32.55 -40.51
CA LEU A 289 25.37 33.95 -40.77
C LEU A 289 26.19 34.14 -42.06
N PRO A 290 26.19 35.34 -42.67
CA PRO A 290 26.92 35.61 -43.90
C PRO A 290 28.44 35.35 -43.83
N ASP A 291 29.03 35.37 -42.64
CA ASP A 291 30.45 35.08 -42.40
C ASP A 291 30.75 33.57 -42.26
N GLY A 292 29.73 32.71 -42.39
CA GLY A 292 29.84 31.26 -42.28
C GLY A 292 29.78 30.73 -40.85
N SER A 293 29.74 31.60 -39.84
CA SER A 293 29.44 31.19 -38.46
C SER A 293 27.96 30.83 -38.32
N PHE A 294 27.59 30.11 -37.28
CA PHE A 294 26.20 29.76 -37.00
C PHE A 294 25.81 30.16 -35.57
N THR A 295 24.55 30.54 -35.41
CA THR A 295 23.94 31.03 -34.18
C THR A 295 22.55 30.42 -33.98
N ALA A 296 22.00 30.54 -32.77
CA ALA A 296 20.61 30.21 -32.49
C ALA A 296 19.65 31.10 -33.30
N GLY A 297 18.43 30.61 -33.54
CA GLY A 297 17.38 31.35 -34.26
C GLY A 297 16.97 32.63 -33.54
N GLN A 298 16.32 33.55 -34.27
CA GLN A 298 15.90 34.83 -33.68
C GLN A 298 14.78 34.64 -32.64
N ASP A 299 13.87 33.70 -32.89
CA ASP A 299 12.73 33.43 -32.01
C ASP A 299 13.11 32.60 -30.77
N TYR A 300 14.23 31.87 -30.85
CA TYR A 300 14.77 31.02 -29.78
C TYR A 300 16.28 31.25 -29.63
N ALA A 301 16.68 32.05 -28.63
CA ALA A 301 18.07 32.45 -28.42
C ALA A 301 18.98 31.36 -27.82
N LEU A 302 18.39 30.24 -27.37
CA LEU A 302 19.06 29.06 -26.81
C LEU A 302 18.53 27.79 -27.48
N PRO A 303 19.26 26.66 -27.44
CA PRO A 303 20.66 26.56 -27.01
C PRO A 303 21.59 27.25 -28.00
N ARG A 304 22.75 27.72 -27.53
CA ARG A 304 23.76 28.32 -28.41
C ARG A 304 24.62 27.22 -29.03
N PRO A 305 24.82 27.22 -30.36
CA PRO A 305 25.67 26.24 -30.99
C PRO A 305 27.14 26.47 -30.61
N ASN A 306 27.84 25.39 -30.25
CA ASN A 306 29.29 25.43 -30.15
C ASN A 306 29.88 25.51 -31.55
N GLN A 307 30.92 26.32 -31.74
CA GLN A 307 31.62 26.42 -33.02
C GLN A 307 32.45 25.16 -33.37
N THR A 308 32.41 24.13 -32.53
CA THR A 308 33.10 22.85 -32.74
C THR A 308 32.18 21.88 -33.46
N VAL A 309 32.66 21.33 -34.57
CA VAL A 309 31.94 20.37 -35.41
C VAL A 309 32.52 18.97 -35.21
N GLU A 310 31.72 18.03 -34.73
CA GLU A 310 32.10 16.60 -34.72
C GLU A 310 31.86 16.02 -36.12
N VAL A 311 32.77 15.15 -36.57
CA VAL A 311 32.59 14.35 -37.77
C VAL A 311 32.35 12.91 -37.35
N ALA A 312 31.23 12.33 -37.74
CA ALA A 312 30.97 10.91 -37.55
C ALA A 312 30.75 10.23 -38.90
N ASP A 313 31.31 9.03 -39.04
CA ASP A 313 31.02 8.18 -40.18
C ASP A 313 29.57 7.72 -40.12
N ALA A 314 28.83 7.97 -41.19
CA ALA A 314 27.47 7.54 -41.39
C ALA A 314 27.42 6.46 -42.48
N SER A 315 26.76 5.35 -42.18
CA SER A 315 26.41 4.33 -43.16
C SER A 315 24.91 4.36 -43.42
N LEU A 316 24.51 4.66 -44.65
CA LEU A 316 23.13 4.51 -45.11
C LEU A 316 23.00 3.18 -45.84
N GLU A 317 22.22 2.26 -45.29
CA GLU A 317 21.92 0.99 -45.96
C GLU A 317 20.93 1.21 -47.12
N PHE A 318 21.37 0.89 -48.33
CA PHE A 318 20.56 0.90 -49.56
C PHE A 318 20.58 -0.50 -50.18
N GLY A 319 19.56 -1.30 -49.85
CA GLY A 319 19.51 -2.70 -50.28
C GLY A 319 20.66 -3.53 -49.67
N ASN A 320 21.42 -4.24 -50.49
CA ASN A 320 22.58 -5.04 -50.06
C ASN A 320 23.90 -4.22 -50.02
N SER A 321 23.85 -2.90 -50.07
CA SER A 321 25.04 -2.04 -50.10
C SER A 321 24.90 -0.90 -49.10
N ALA A 322 25.97 -0.65 -48.33
CA ALA A 322 26.05 0.51 -47.44
C ALA A 322 26.75 1.66 -48.16
N LEU A 323 26.09 2.81 -48.22
CA LEU A 323 26.72 4.07 -48.60
C LEU A 323 27.43 4.63 -47.37
N HIS A 324 28.76 4.70 -47.43
CA HIS A 324 29.57 5.30 -46.37
C HIS A 324 29.86 6.77 -46.69
N GLY A 325 29.66 7.64 -45.71
CA GLY A 325 29.96 9.06 -45.81
C GLY A 325 30.21 9.67 -44.44
N GLN A 326 30.56 10.95 -44.41
CA GLN A 326 30.75 11.68 -43.16
C GLN A 326 29.59 12.64 -42.95
N VAL A 327 29.06 12.66 -41.72
CA VAL A 327 28.07 13.64 -41.28
C VAL A 327 28.69 14.52 -40.21
N HIS A 328 28.52 15.82 -40.39
CA HIS A 328 29.00 16.84 -39.48
C HIS A 328 27.90 17.20 -38.48
N PHE A 329 28.25 17.22 -37.20
CA PHE A 329 27.34 17.55 -36.11
C PHE A 329 27.79 18.80 -35.37
N VAL A 330 26.83 19.61 -34.97
CA VAL A 330 27.02 20.76 -34.08
C VAL A 330 26.62 20.37 -32.68
N SER A 331 27.52 20.59 -31.72
CA SER A 331 27.25 20.36 -30.30
C SER A 331 26.67 21.60 -29.63
N THR A 332 26.05 21.42 -28.47
CA THR A 332 25.58 22.50 -27.60
C THR A 332 25.94 22.23 -26.15
N ASN A 333 26.07 23.30 -25.38
CA ASN A 333 26.04 23.24 -23.93
C ASN A 333 24.66 23.70 -23.45
N GLY A 334 24.10 22.94 -22.52
CA GLY A 334 22.83 23.24 -21.87
C GLY A 334 22.99 23.30 -20.35
N ASN A 335 21.96 23.79 -19.68
CA ASN A 335 21.88 23.79 -18.22
C ASN A 335 20.71 22.92 -17.76
N ASP A 336 20.96 22.09 -16.75
CA ASP A 336 19.97 21.32 -16.03
C ASP A 336 19.85 21.84 -14.58
N GLY A 337 18.93 22.79 -14.39
CA GLY A 337 18.67 23.37 -13.06
C GLY A 337 18.16 22.35 -12.05
N TYR A 338 17.35 21.37 -12.49
CA TYR A 338 16.83 20.31 -11.62
C TYR A 338 17.88 19.24 -11.33
N GLY A 339 18.62 18.83 -12.36
CA GLY A 339 19.72 17.88 -12.24
C GLY A 339 20.72 18.32 -11.15
N ALA A 340 21.09 19.60 -11.13
CA ALA A 340 21.98 20.14 -10.09
C ALA A 340 21.41 20.03 -8.66
N LYS A 341 20.11 20.31 -8.48
CA LYS A 341 19.45 20.21 -7.18
C LYS A 341 19.35 18.76 -6.70
N SER A 342 19.10 17.84 -7.63
CA SER A 342 19.04 16.40 -7.38
C SER A 342 20.41 15.70 -7.35
N GLY A 343 21.52 16.45 -7.22
CA GLY A 343 22.88 15.93 -7.09
C GLY A 343 23.58 15.54 -8.40
N GLY A 344 22.94 15.75 -9.54
CA GLY A 344 23.48 15.61 -10.89
C GLY A 344 24.25 16.83 -11.41
N PRO A 345 24.78 16.77 -12.65
CA PRO A 345 25.54 17.88 -13.22
C PRO A 345 24.63 19.04 -13.66
N PHE A 346 25.00 20.28 -13.30
CA PHE A 346 24.30 21.49 -13.76
C PHE A 346 24.47 21.75 -15.25
N THR A 347 25.61 21.39 -15.85
CA THR A 347 25.86 21.58 -17.27
C THR A 347 25.72 20.26 -18.01
N ILE A 348 24.90 20.24 -19.06
CA ILE A 348 24.75 19.11 -19.96
C ILE A 348 25.42 19.42 -21.30
N PHE A 349 26.02 18.40 -21.90
CA PHE A 349 26.68 18.52 -23.20
C PHE A 349 25.96 17.63 -24.20
N ASN A 350 25.21 18.24 -25.12
CA ASN A 350 24.60 17.53 -26.23
C ASN A 350 25.59 17.55 -27.41
N GLN A 351 26.29 16.43 -27.57
CA GLN A 351 27.36 16.28 -28.55
C GLN A 351 26.84 16.39 -30.00
N ARG A 352 25.58 15.98 -30.24
CA ARG A 352 24.98 15.94 -31.58
C ARG A 352 23.64 16.67 -31.61
N ALA A 353 23.65 17.94 -31.21
CA ALA A 353 22.44 18.75 -31.14
C ALA A 353 21.80 18.98 -32.51
N SER A 354 22.61 19.24 -33.55
CA SER A 354 22.15 19.42 -34.93
C SER A 354 23.10 18.75 -35.92
N ALA A 355 22.62 18.42 -37.11
CA ALA A 355 23.45 17.90 -38.20
C ALA A 355 23.45 18.86 -39.40
N PHE A 356 24.57 18.94 -40.12
CA PHE A 356 24.59 19.59 -41.43
C PHE A 356 23.79 18.76 -42.43
N ASN A 357 22.93 19.42 -43.20
CA ASN A 357 22.11 18.80 -44.23
C ASN A 357 22.98 18.49 -45.46
N LEU A 358 23.11 17.20 -45.78
CA LEU A 358 23.87 16.68 -46.92
C LEU A 358 23.37 17.20 -48.28
N PHE A 359 22.10 17.60 -48.37
CA PHE A 359 21.47 18.09 -49.60
C PHE A 359 21.33 19.62 -49.63
N SER A 360 21.88 20.34 -48.64
CA SER A 360 21.75 21.80 -48.57
C SER A 360 22.24 22.50 -49.83
N THR A 361 23.35 22.03 -50.43
CA THR A 361 23.91 22.55 -51.69
C THR A 361 22.95 22.37 -52.87
N ASP A 362 22.36 21.18 -53.03
CA ASP A 362 21.43 20.87 -54.12
C ASP A 362 20.08 21.59 -53.95
N LEU A 363 19.63 21.74 -52.70
CA LEU A 363 18.40 22.45 -52.36
C LEU A 363 18.55 23.97 -52.51
N ASN A 364 19.76 24.52 -52.38
CA ASN A 364 20.03 25.95 -52.58
C ASN A 364 19.83 26.40 -54.03
N GLU A 365 20.01 25.52 -55.02
CA GLU A 365 19.74 25.84 -56.43
C GLU A 365 18.24 26.02 -56.70
N VAL A 366 17.39 25.24 -56.05
CA VAL A 366 15.92 25.32 -56.15
C VAL A 366 15.34 26.45 -55.27
N ARG A 367 16.02 26.80 -54.16
CA ARG A 367 15.56 27.77 -53.14
C ARG A 367 15.83 29.24 -53.41
N LYS A 368 16.37 29.65 -54.57
CA LYS A 368 16.43 31.08 -54.95
C LYS A 368 15.05 31.78 -54.97
N LEU A 369 13.95 31.05 -54.76
CA LEU A 369 12.57 31.51 -54.67
C LEU A 369 11.98 31.60 -53.24
N VAL A 370 12.63 31.07 -52.18
CA VAL A 370 12.11 31.08 -50.80
C VAL A 370 13.24 31.42 -49.81
N ALA A 371 13.05 32.44 -48.98
CA ALA A 371 14.09 33.04 -48.15
C ALA A 371 14.66 32.07 -47.07
N ALA A 372 15.99 32.06 -46.98
CA ALA A 372 16.89 31.37 -46.03
C ALA A 372 17.31 29.90 -46.35
N PRO A 373 18.63 29.61 -46.38
CA PRO A 373 19.16 28.25 -46.55
C PRO A 373 19.04 27.47 -45.22
N ARG A 374 18.20 26.42 -45.18
CA ARG A 374 18.17 25.47 -44.05
C ARG A 374 19.36 24.51 -44.19
N ILE A 375 20.51 24.95 -43.69
CA ILE A 375 21.78 24.20 -43.73
C ILE A 375 21.82 23.11 -42.66
N PHE A 376 20.96 23.20 -41.64
CA PHE A 376 20.87 22.24 -40.55
C PHE A 376 19.62 21.35 -40.65
N THR A 377 19.69 20.15 -40.09
CA THR A 377 18.61 19.16 -40.04
C THR A 377 18.67 18.36 -38.75
N ILE A 378 17.52 17.84 -38.33
CA ILE A 378 17.40 16.79 -37.32
C ILE A 378 17.47 15.44 -38.04
N ASN A 379 18.19 14.46 -37.48
CA ASN A 379 18.29 13.10 -37.98
C ASN A 379 18.31 12.08 -36.84
N SER A 380 18.42 10.79 -37.14
CA SER A 380 18.38 9.72 -36.14
C SER A 380 19.44 9.89 -35.04
N LYS A 381 20.65 10.34 -35.39
CA LYS A 381 21.75 10.52 -34.44
C LYS A 381 21.59 11.74 -33.54
N THR A 382 20.95 12.80 -34.04
CA THR A 382 20.60 13.96 -33.19
C THR A 382 19.48 13.60 -32.21
N VAL A 383 18.49 12.82 -32.66
CA VAL A 383 17.40 12.34 -31.79
C VAL A 383 17.92 11.37 -30.72
N GLU A 384 18.81 10.43 -31.07
CA GLU A 384 19.47 9.55 -30.07
C GLU A 384 20.18 10.35 -28.99
N SER A 385 21.00 11.33 -29.39
CA SER A 385 21.75 12.16 -28.44
C SER A 385 20.86 13.05 -27.57
N ALA A 386 19.68 13.43 -28.05
CA ALA A 386 18.71 14.18 -27.25
C ALA A 386 17.97 13.28 -26.25
N ASN A 387 17.59 12.08 -26.69
CA ASN A 387 16.83 11.12 -25.90
C ASN A 387 17.59 10.51 -24.72
N ASP A 388 18.93 10.59 -24.73
CA ASP A 388 19.76 10.27 -23.56
C ASP A 388 19.35 11.11 -22.32
N PHE A 389 18.80 12.31 -22.55
CA PHE A 389 18.32 13.22 -21.51
C PHE A 389 16.79 13.23 -21.43
N LEU A 390 16.13 13.44 -22.58
CA LEU A 390 14.71 13.80 -22.63
C LEU A 390 13.79 12.65 -22.18
N LEU A 391 14.04 11.42 -22.61
CA LEU A 391 13.16 10.30 -22.27
C LEU A 391 13.16 9.98 -20.77
N ARG A 392 14.34 9.98 -20.15
CA ARG A 392 14.47 9.74 -18.70
C ARG A 392 13.72 10.81 -17.93
N ARG A 393 13.89 12.06 -18.33
CA ARG A 393 13.22 13.20 -17.69
C ARG A 393 11.71 13.17 -17.89
N ALA A 394 11.23 12.83 -19.09
CA ALA A 394 9.81 12.69 -19.38
C ALA A 394 9.15 11.63 -18.48
N VAL A 395 9.81 10.48 -18.29
CA VAL A 395 9.35 9.44 -17.35
C VAL A 395 9.33 9.96 -15.92
N SER A 396 10.43 10.56 -15.44
CA SER A 396 10.53 11.05 -14.06
C SER A 396 9.55 12.17 -13.73
N PHE A 397 9.31 13.09 -14.67
CA PHE A 397 8.33 14.15 -14.48
C PHE A 397 6.90 13.59 -14.52
N GLY A 398 6.64 12.56 -15.33
CA GLY A 398 5.39 11.79 -15.25
C GLY A 398 5.21 11.10 -13.91
N THR A 399 6.26 10.47 -13.36
CA THR A 399 6.26 9.91 -12.00
C THR A 399 6.01 11.00 -10.95
N GLY A 400 6.68 12.14 -11.07
CA GLY A 400 6.53 13.30 -10.20
C GLY A 400 5.10 13.83 -10.20
N LEU A 401 4.42 13.86 -11.35
CA LEU A 401 3.01 14.22 -11.46
C LEU A 401 2.11 13.26 -10.68
N ILE A 402 2.32 11.96 -10.83
CA ILE A 402 1.53 10.94 -10.11
C ILE A 402 1.74 11.08 -8.60
N ASN A 403 3.00 11.19 -8.15
CA ASN A 403 3.32 11.40 -6.73
C ASN A 403 2.73 12.71 -6.21
N TYR A 404 2.81 13.79 -6.98
CA TYR A 404 2.24 15.09 -6.62
C TYR A 404 0.70 15.03 -6.51
N PHE A 405 0.03 14.27 -7.37
CA PHE A 405 -1.43 14.10 -7.27
C PHE A 405 -1.80 13.42 -5.94
N PHE A 406 -1.05 12.38 -5.56
CA PHE A 406 -1.22 11.64 -4.30
C PHE A 406 -0.36 12.19 -3.16
N ARG A 407 -0.08 13.49 -3.14
CA ARG A 407 0.86 14.08 -2.18
C ARG A 407 0.39 14.16 -0.73
N GLY A 408 -0.88 13.85 -0.43
CA GLY A 408 -1.45 14.01 0.90
C GLY A 408 -1.72 12.66 1.55
N HIS A 409 -1.18 12.45 2.75
CA HIS A 409 -1.31 11.20 3.50
C HIS A 409 -1.65 11.49 4.95
N PHE A 410 -2.42 10.58 5.57
CA PHE A 410 -2.69 10.61 7.00
C PHE A 410 -2.91 9.21 7.54
N SER A 411 -2.55 8.99 8.81
CA SER A 411 -2.85 7.78 9.58
C SER A 411 -4.11 7.96 10.42
N ILE A 412 -4.70 6.84 10.84
CA ILE A 412 -5.71 6.83 11.91
C ILE A 412 -4.96 6.39 13.17
N ASP A 413 -4.82 7.29 14.14
CA ASP A 413 -4.06 7.00 15.36
C ASP A 413 -4.98 6.46 16.46
N ASP A 414 -6.24 6.90 16.49
CA ASP A 414 -7.22 6.47 17.49
C ASP A 414 -8.65 6.51 16.94
N LEU A 415 -9.47 5.55 17.38
CA LEU A 415 -10.87 5.41 17.00
C LEU A 415 -11.69 5.01 18.23
N SER A 416 -12.61 5.89 18.63
CA SER A 416 -13.59 5.58 19.67
C SER A 416 -15.00 5.69 19.14
N TRP A 417 -15.89 4.79 19.57
CA TRP A 417 -17.33 4.97 19.42
C TRP A 417 -18.03 4.83 20.75
N VAL A 418 -19.05 5.63 20.96
CA VAL A 418 -19.94 5.53 22.13
C VAL A 418 -21.39 5.44 21.67
N PRO A 419 -22.27 4.76 22.42
CA PRO A 419 -23.71 4.85 22.18
C PRO A 419 -24.13 6.33 22.08
N GLY A 420 -24.76 6.68 20.96
CA GLY A 420 -25.29 8.02 20.75
C GLY A 420 -26.50 8.28 21.65
N ALA A 421 -27.03 9.51 21.58
CA ALA A 421 -28.20 9.91 22.38
C ALA A 421 -29.44 9.02 22.14
N ASN A 422 -29.52 8.36 20.98
CA ASN A 422 -30.54 7.38 20.63
C ASN A 422 -29.90 5.98 20.49
N SER A 423 -30.63 4.93 20.88
CA SER A 423 -30.14 3.54 20.92
C SER A 423 -29.77 2.94 19.55
N THR A 424 -30.04 3.62 18.44
CA THR A 424 -29.74 3.18 17.07
C THR A 424 -28.58 3.94 16.44
N SER A 425 -27.97 4.90 17.16
CA SER A 425 -26.86 5.71 16.66
C SER A 425 -25.61 5.50 17.49
N ARG A 426 -24.43 5.61 16.86
CA ARG A 426 -23.14 5.66 17.55
C ARG A 426 -22.43 6.96 17.22
N ASP A 427 -21.88 7.61 18.24
CA ASP A 427 -20.96 8.73 18.10
C ASP A 427 -19.56 8.17 17.88
N ILE A 428 -18.94 8.43 16.74
CA ILE A 428 -17.56 8.06 16.41
C ILE A 428 -16.65 9.27 16.62
N THR A 429 -15.57 9.13 17.38
CA THR A 429 -14.47 10.10 17.43
C THR A 429 -13.21 9.49 16.84
N LEU A 430 -12.61 10.17 15.87
CA LEU A 430 -11.39 9.76 15.18
C LEU A 430 -10.27 10.74 15.51
N THR A 431 -9.08 10.24 15.84
CA THR A 431 -7.85 11.04 15.85
C THR A 431 -6.96 10.58 14.70
N ILE A 432 -6.48 11.53 13.92
CA ILE A 432 -5.59 11.30 12.79
C ILE A 432 -4.28 12.05 12.98
N SER A 433 -3.22 11.59 12.32
CA SER A 433 -1.98 12.34 12.13
C SER A 433 -1.74 12.57 10.65
N ASN A 434 -1.25 13.75 10.29
CA ASN A 434 -0.76 13.99 8.93
C ASN A 434 0.61 13.31 8.77
N THR A 435 0.70 12.32 7.88
CA THR A 435 1.90 11.48 7.66
C THR A 435 2.51 11.72 6.28
N THR A 436 2.35 12.94 5.78
CA THR A 436 2.65 13.25 4.38
C THR A 436 4.13 13.10 4.04
N SER A 437 5.05 13.44 4.95
CA SER A 437 6.50 13.27 4.77
C SER A 437 6.93 11.83 4.58
N ASP A 438 6.16 10.86 5.07
CA ASP A 438 6.60 9.47 5.21
C ASP A 438 6.58 8.74 3.87
N TYR A 439 5.69 9.17 2.96
CA TYR A 439 5.48 8.54 1.65
C TYR A 439 5.91 9.41 0.47
N ASN A 440 6.16 10.70 0.67
CA ASN A 440 6.53 11.60 -0.43
C ASN A 440 8.02 11.56 -0.77
N ALA A 441 8.33 11.61 -2.06
CA ALA A 441 9.69 11.77 -2.54
C ALA A 441 10.32 13.07 -1.99
N GLY A 442 11.53 12.95 -1.42
CA GLY A 442 12.20 14.05 -0.71
C GLY A 442 11.63 14.34 0.68
N SER A 443 10.75 13.49 1.20
CA SER A 443 10.04 13.68 2.48
C SER A 443 9.30 15.02 2.55
N ALA A 444 8.68 15.43 1.44
CA ALA A 444 8.00 16.71 1.33
C ALA A 444 6.79 16.80 2.29
N PRO A 445 6.79 17.74 3.26
CA PRO A 445 5.79 17.80 4.33
C PRO A 445 4.59 18.69 3.97
N PHE A 446 3.66 18.20 3.15
CA PHE A 446 2.49 19.01 2.78
C PHE A 446 1.45 19.09 3.91
N ALA A 447 1.15 20.32 4.33
CA ALA A 447 0.11 20.61 5.30
C ALA A 447 -1.30 20.59 4.68
N PHE A 448 -2.31 20.25 5.47
CA PHE A 448 -3.71 20.28 5.06
C PHE A 448 -4.36 21.56 5.58
N SER A 449 -5.21 22.19 4.77
CA SER A 449 -5.94 23.42 5.13
C SER A 449 -7.15 23.62 4.23
N ASP A 450 -8.03 24.56 4.56
CA ASP A 450 -9.15 24.99 3.70
C ASP A 450 -9.92 23.83 3.05
N GLY A 451 -10.50 22.98 3.88
CA GLY A 451 -11.07 21.70 3.47
C GLY A 451 -11.88 21.01 4.54
N SER A 452 -12.50 19.89 4.18
CA SER A 452 -13.30 19.11 5.13
C SER A 452 -12.97 17.63 5.08
N PHE A 453 -13.04 17.01 6.24
CA PHE A 453 -13.05 15.58 6.41
C PHE A 453 -14.49 15.05 6.34
N ALA A 454 -14.68 13.95 5.62
CA ALA A 454 -15.96 13.26 5.53
C ALA A 454 -15.73 11.75 5.70
N LEU A 455 -16.51 11.15 6.59
CA LEU A 455 -16.50 9.71 6.86
C LEU A 455 -17.61 9.03 6.07
N TYR A 456 -17.31 7.86 5.52
CA TYR A 456 -18.24 7.03 4.77
C TYR A 456 -18.16 5.57 5.19
N TYR A 457 -19.26 4.85 5.02
CA TYR A 457 -19.33 3.39 5.16
C TYR A 457 -20.15 2.77 4.02
N ASP A 458 -19.96 1.47 3.78
CA ASP A 458 -20.83 0.71 2.89
C ASP A 458 -21.88 -0.06 3.70
N THR A 459 -23.11 -0.10 3.19
CA THR A 459 -24.18 -0.96 3.72
C THR A 459 -23.97 -2.42 3.31
N ILE A 460 -24.79 -3.32 3.85
CA ILE A 460 -24.77 -4.75 3.47
C ILE A 460 -24.97 -4.96 1.96
N ASN A 461 -25.78 -4.11 1.31
CA ASN A 461 -26.03 -4.13 -0.13
C ASN A 461 -24.90 -3.53 -0.98
N GLY A 462 -23.87 -2.95 -0.34
CA GLY A 462 -22.74 -2.29 -1.01
C GLY A 462 -22.99 -0.83 -1.40
N ASP A 463 -24.09 -0.24 -0.93
CA ASP A 463 -24.36 1.19 -1.11
C ASP A 463 -23.53 2.03 -0.13
N ARG A 464 -22.89 3.08 -0.64
CA ARG A 464 -22.03 4.01 0.10
C ARG A 464 -22.86 5.11 0.73
N ILE A 465 -22.73 5.28 2.04
CA ILE A 465 -23.44 6.31 2.82
C ILE A 465 -22.41 7.23 3.48
N ARG A 466 -22.64 8.55 3.38
CA ARG A 466 -21.89 9.56 4.13
C ARG A 466 -22.40 9.59 5.57
N VAL A 467 -21.50 9.49 6.54
CA VAL A 467 -21.81 9.61 7.96
C VAL A 467 -22.18 11.08 8.28
N LEU A 468 -23.13 11.28 9.21
CA LEU A 468 -23.53 12.62 9.62
C LEU A 468 -22.44 13.26 10.49
N ASP A 469 -22.21 14.56 10.30
CA ASP A 469 -21.22 15.30 11.09
C ASP A 469 -21.79 15.57 12.49
N GLY A 470 -21.23 14.90 13.51
CA GLY A 470 -21.63 15.10 14.91
C GLY A 470 -21.20 16.46 15.45
N ASN A 471 -20.14 17.03 14.87
CA ASN A 471 -19.73 18.42 15.04
C ASN A 471 -19.10 18.94 13.74
N SER A 472 -19.89 19.62 12.90
CA SER A 472 -19.44 20.07 11.58
C SER A 472 -18.21 20.99 11.59
N MET A 473 -17.94 21.69 12.70
CA MET A 473 -16.76 22.55 12.83
C MET A 473 -15.48 21.77 13.11
N ALA A 474 -15.56 20.64 13.83
CA ALA A 474 -14.37 19.83 14.15
C ALA A 474 -13.86 19.07 12.91
N ASN A 475 -14.76 18.77 11.98
CA ASN A 475 -14.45 18.02 10.76
C ASN A 475 -13.98 18.94 9.62
N TYR A 476 -13.83 20.24 9.87
CA TYR A 476 -13.41 21.24 8.89
C TYR A 476 -12.06 21.86 9.27
N LEU A 477 -11.23 22.14 8.27
CA LEU A 477 -10.02 22.94 8.35
C LEU A 477 -10.29 24.28 7.66
N SER A 478 -10.22 25.37 8.41
CA SER A 478 -10.28 26.72 7.84
C SER A 478 -8.93 27.11 7.20
N THR A 479 -8.86 28.30 6.60
CA THR A 479 -7.60 28.87 6.10
C THR A 479 -6.58 29.17 7.21
N THR A 480 -7.03 29.24 8.47
CA THR A 480 -6.17 29.47 9.65
C THR A 480 -5.96 28.22 10.52
N ASP A 481 -6.74 27.17 10.29
CA ASP A 481 -6.61 25.88 10.98
C ASP A 481 -5.85 24.95 10.03
N ILE A 482 -4.54 24.84 10.25
CA ILE A 482 -3.60 24.12 9.38
C ILE A 482 -3.15 22.88 10.13
N LEU A 483 -3.34 21.72 9.51
CA LEU A 483 -2.79 20.45 10.00
C LEU A 483 -1.43 20.24 9.34
N ASN A 484 -0.34 20.62 10.01
CA ASN A 484 1.00 20.43 9.48
C ASN A 484 1.37 18.95 9.51
N ASP A 485 2.46 18.61 8.84
CA ASP A 485 3.03 17.27 8.91
C ASP A 485 3.35 16.90 10.36
N GLN A 486 3.02 15.66 10.74
CA GLN A 486 3.07 15.09 12.10
C GLN A 486 2.11 15.74 13.13
N ASP A 487 1.32 16.76 12.76
CA ASP A 487 0.26 17.27 13.64
C ASP A 487 -0.92 16.29 13.68
N THR A 488 -1.62 16.26 14.81
CA THR A 488 -2.81 15.43 15.01
C THR A 488 -4.11 16.24 14.98
N LYS A 489 -5.22 15.60 14.60
CA LYS A 489 -6.57 16.20 14.65
C LYS A 489 -7.62 15.19 15.08
N SER A 490 -8.46 15.59 16.03
CA SER A 490 -9.64 14.81 16.43
C SER A 490 -10.92 15.33 15.77
N MET A 491 -11.77 14.42 15.33
CA MET A 491 -13.01 14.66 14.58
C MET A 491 -14.15 13.82 15.15
N ARG A 492 -15.41 14.24 14.95
CA ARG A 492 -16.59 13.53 15.46
C ARG A 492 -17.68 13.34 14.41
N PHE A 493 -18.17 12.12 14.32
CA PHE A 493 -19.19 11.66 13.37
C PHE A 493 -20.32 10.91 14.11
N VAL A 494 -21.50 10.81 13.49
CA VAL A 494 -22.64 10.04 14.01
C VAL A 494 -23.10 9.05 12.95
N ILE A 495 -22.94 7.76 13.24
CA ILE A 495 -23.31 6.66 12.34
C ILE A 495 -24.62 6.01 12.80
N ASP A 496 -25.42 5.55 11.84
CA ASP A 496 -26.58 4.69 12.10
C ASP A 496 -26.11 3.23 12.17
N ASP A 497 -26.12 2.67 13.38
CA ASP A 497 -25.63 1.32 13.69
C ASP A 497 -26.48 0.24 12.99
N SER A 498 -27.74 0.56 12.65
CA SER A 498 -28.65 -0.39 12.00
C SER A 498 -28.37 -0.58 10.50
N ALA A 499 -27.70 0.38 9.87
CA ALA A 499 -27.43 0.38 8.43
C ALA A 499 -25.97 0.06 8.09
N TRP A 500 -25.06 0.18 9.07
CA TRP A 500 -23.64 -0.04 8.90
C TRP A 500 -23.31 -1.54 8.91
N ASP A 501 -22.63 -1.97 7.85
CA ASP A 501 -22.01 -3.29 7.80
C ASP A 501 -20.62 -3.25 8.45
N GLN A 502 -20.54 -3.63 9.74
CA GLN A 502 -19.31 -3.55 10.54
C GLN A 502 -18.19 -4.50 10.08
N SER A 503 -18.46 -5.44 9.15
CA SER A 503 -17.39 -6.22 8.51
C SER A 503 -16.73 -5.49 7.35
N LYS A 504 -17.24 -4.32 6.95
CA LYS A 504 -16.68 -3.51 5.85
C LYS A 504 -15.89 -2.32 6.40
N PRO A 505 -14.87 -1.85 5.66
CA PRO A 505 -14.04 -0.76 6.11
C PRO A 505 -14.81 0.56 6.10
N LEU A 506 -14.46 1.43 7.03
CA LEU A 506 -14.76 2.85 6.96
C LEU A 506 -13.82 3.54 5.99
N LEU A 507 -14.28 4.66 5.42
CA LEU A 507 -13.48 5.50 4.53
C LEU A 507 -13.52 6.94 5.01
N LEU A 508 -12.37 7.47 5.42
CA LEU A 508 -12.19 8.88 5.71
C LEU A 508 -11.59 9.57 4.48
N ILE A 509 -12.18 10.70 4.07
CA ILE A 509 -11.72 11.51 2.93
C ILE A 509 -11.52 12.94 3.40
N PHE A 510 -10.36 13.53 3.10
CA PHE A 510 -10.11 14.96 3.12
C PHE A 510 -10.26 15.52 1.70
N ASP A 511 -11.11 16.53 1.52
CA ASP A 511 -11.16 17.35 0.30
C ASP A 511 -10.90 18.80 0.69
N GLY A 512 -9.78 19.34 0.20
CA GLY A 512 -9.31 20.66 0.60
C GLY A 512 -7.99 21.02 -0.05
N LYS A 513 -7.27 21.96 0.56
CA LYS A 513 -5.92 22.34 0.15
C LYS A 513 -4.88 21.43 0.81
N ILE A 514 -4.07 20.75 0.01
CA ILE A 514 -2.92 19.96 0.45
C ILE A 514 -1.67 20.62 -0.13
N GLY A 515 -0.84 21.20 0.74
CA GLY A 515 0.24 22.09 0.34
C GLY A 515 -0.33 23.39 -0.23
N ASN A 516 -0.09 23.63 -1.53
CA ASN A 516 -0.47 24.87 -2.17
C ASN A 516 -1.71 24.80 -3.08
N GLU A 517 -2.19 23.60 -3.39
CA GLU A 517 -3.27 23.36 -4.34
C GLU A 517 -4.34 22.45 -3.74
N ARG A 518 -5.54 22.42 -4.34
CA ARG A 518 -6.57 21.45 -3.97
C ARG A 518 -6.01 20.03 -4.11
N GLY A 519 -6.33 19.16 -3.17
CA GLY A 519 -5.94 17.77 -3.14
C GLY A 519 -6.98 16.93 -2.40
N ILE A 520 -6.95 15.63 -2.67
CA ILE A 520 -7.73 14.63 -1.94
C ILE A 520 -6.74 13.73 -1.22
N ALA A 521 -6.93 13.54 0.08
CA ALA A 521 -6.30 12.46 0.83
C ALA A 521 -7.41 11.54 1.33
N LEU A 522 -7.18 10.24 1.33
CA LEU A 522 -8.17 9.29 1.84
C LEU A 522 -7.48 8.09 2.50
N LYS A 523 -8.17 7.49 3.46
CA LYS A 523 -7.73 6.28 4.17
C LYS A 523 -8.93 5.39 4.39
N LYS A 524 -8.83 4.14 3.91
CA LYS A 524 -9.69 3.04 4.35
C LYS A 524 -9.12 2.44 5.61
N PHE A 525 -9.97 2.11 6.56
CA PHE A 525 -9.58 1.47 7.81
C PHE A 525 -10.74 0.63 8.34
N TYR A 526 -10.42 -0.45 9.06
CA TYR A 526 -11.43 -1.27 9.71
C TYR A 526 -11.65 -0.80 11.14
N PRO A 527 -12.88 -0.91 11.65
CA PRO A 527 -13.12 -0.92 13.08
C PRO A 527 -12.56 -2.21 13.67
N ASP A 528 -11.37 -2.20 14.26
CA ASP A 528 -10.72 -3.41 14.76
C ASP A 528 -11.55 -4.07 15.90
N PRO A 529 -12.07 -5.30 15.76
CA PRO A 529 -12.79 -5.95 16.84
C PRO A 529 -11.86 -6.71 17.80
N LEU A 530 -12.31 -6.84 19.05
CA LEU A 530 -11.91 -7.94 19.92
C LEU A 530 -12.76 -9.16 19.54
N LEU A 531 -12.12 -10.27 19.17
CA LEU A 531 -12.79 -11.53 18.89
C LEU A 531 -12.69 -12.49 20.08
N ALA A 532 -13.77 -13.22 20.29
CA ALA A 532 -13.84 -14.33 21.22
C ALA A 532 -14.28 -15.58 20.47
N PHE A 533 -13.51 -16.64 20.63
CA PHE A 533 -13.82 -17.96 20.13
C PHE A 533 -14.37 -18.77 21.29
N SER A 534 -15.67 -19.05 21.24
CA SER A 534 -16.35 -19.92 22.18
C SER A 534 -16.52 -21.31 21.58
N VAL A 535 -16.28 -22.36 22.36
CA VAL A 535 -16.72 -23.70 21.97
C VAL A 535 -18.07 -23.94 22.62
N ASP A 536 -19.16 -23.94 21.85
CA ASP A 536 -20.48 -24.12 22.42
C ASP A 536 -20.70 -25.60 22.81
N GLY A 537 -20.54 -25.88 24.11
CA GLY A 537 -20.52 -27.21 24.70
C GLY A 537 -21.20 -27.26 26.07
N VAL A 538 -22.46 -27.70 26.19
CA VAL A 538 -23.05 -27.94 27.53
C VAL A 538 -22.43 -29.20 28.12
N GLN A 539 -21.80 -29.09 29.29
CA GLN A 539 -21.34 -30.23 30.07
C GLN A 539 -22.50 -31.24 30.26
N GLY A 540 -22.38 -32.43 29.65
CA GLY A 540 -23.20 -33.60 30.01
C GLY A 540 -24.39 -33.96 29.13
N GLU A 541 -24.65 -33.30 27.99
CA GLU A 541 -25.72 -33.73 27.06
C GLU A 541 -25.18 -34.18 25.69
N SER A 542 -25.34 -35.47 25.40
CA SER A 542 -25.05 -36.05 24.08
C SER A 542 -26.18 -35.75 23.07
N PRO A 543 -25.87 -35.48 21.78
CA PRO A 543 -24.58 -35.12 21.19
C PRO A 543 -24.47 -33.60 21.09
N VAL A 544 -23.50 -32.99 21.78
CA VAL A 544 -23.28 -31.54 21.64
C VAL A 544 -22.70 -31.26 20.25
N PRO A 545 -23.26 -30.32 19.48
CA PRO A 545 -22.62 -29.89 18.24
C PRO A 545 -21.32 -29.16 18.59
N ASN A 546 -20.19 -29.70 18.14
CA ASN A 546 -18.86 -29.12 18.25
C ASN A 546 -18.74 -27.87 17.35
N ILE A 547 -19.37 -26.77 17.78
CA ILE A 547 -19.40 -25.49 17.07
C ILE A 547 -18.38 -24.57 17.75
N ILE A 548 -17.41 -24.10 16.99
CA ILE A 548 -16.62 -22.93 17.38
C ILE A 548 -17.41 -21.71 16.94
N THR A 549 -17.97 -21.01 17.92
CA THR A 549 -18.71 -19.76 17.77
C THR A 549 -17.75 -18.60 17.88
N VAL A 550 -17.82 -17.67 16.92
CA VAL A 550 -17.06 -16.42 16.95
C VAL A 550 -17.99 -15.29 17.31
N SER A 551 -17.64 -14.60 18.39
CA SER A 551 -18.26 -13.36 18.81
C SER A 551 -17.26 -12.22 18.66
N ALA A 552 -17.73 -11.08 18.16
CA ALA A 552 -16.93 -9.86 18.12
C ALA A 552 -17.47 -8.83 19.10
N SER A 553 -16.56 -8.16 19.78
CA SER A 553 -16.81 -6.96 20.52
C SER A 553 -16.03 -5.82 19.90
N TYR A 554 -16.76 -4.76 19.60
CA TYR A 554 -16.19 -3.50 19.10
C TYR A 554 -15.97 -2.53 20.27
N ASP A 555 -16.39 -2.86 21.48
CA ASP A 555 -16.29 -2.01 22.67
C ASP A 555 -15.55 -2.73 23.78
N LEU A 556 -14.39 -3.33 23.49
CA LEU A 556 -13.49 -3.93 24.49
C LEU A 556 -14.16 -4.97 25.41
N GLY A 557 -15.15 -5.71 24.91
CA GLY A 557 -15.88 -6.75 25.62
C GLY A 557 -17.11 -6.26 26.40
N TYR A 558 -17.52 -5.00 26.29
CA TYR A 558 -18.76 -4.54 26.94
C TYR A 558 -20.01 -5.16 26.30
N THR A 559 -20.02 -5.24 24.97
CA THR A 559 -21.07 -5.90 24.19
C THR A 559 -20.44 -6.86 23.19
N TRP A 560 -21.11 -8.00 22.99
CA TRP A 560 -20.68 -9.07 22.10
C TRP A 560 -21.76 -9.33 21.05
N THR A 561 -21.33 -9.44 19.80
CA THR A 561 -22.19 -9.78 18.67
C THR A 561 -21.72 -11.09 18.05
N TYR A 562 -22.61 -12.06 17.93
CA TYR A 562 -22.33 -13.30 17.19
C TYR A 562 -22.01 -12.97 15.73
N LYS A 563 -20.84 -13.39 15.25
CA LYS A 563 -20.39 -13.20 13.86
C LYS A 563 -20.63 -14.44 13.02
N GLY A 564 -20.37 -15.60 13.58
CA GLY A 564 -20.56 -16.86 12.89
C GLY A 564 -20.14 -18.00 13.76
N GLY A 565 -20.18 -19.18 13.19
CA GLY A 565 -19.65 -20.37 13.82
C GLY A 565 -19.42 -21.42 12.76
N PHE A 566 -18.33 -22.16 12.89
CA PHE A 566 -18.10 -23.28 12.01
C PHE A 566 -18.40 -24.58 12.73
N TYR A 567 -19.22 -25.37 12.05
CA TYR A 567 -19.53 -26.71 12.46
C TYR A 567 -18.55 -27.65 11.77
N LYS A 568 -17.72 -28.33 12.54
CA LYS A 568 -16.98 -29.50 12.07
C LYS A 568 -17.76 -30.73 12.53
N PRO A 569 -18.51 -31.42 11.65
CA PRO A 569 -19.08 -32.70 12.01
C PRO A 569 -17.93 -33.64 12.35
N VAL A 570 -18.03 -34.27 13.52
CA VAL A 570 -17.25 -35.45 13.87
C VAL A 570 -17.67 -36.55 12.89
N THR A 571 -17.00 -36.61 11.73
CA THR A 571 -17.24 -37.67 10.74
C THR A 571 -16.53 -38.96 11.13
N ASP A 572 -15.64 -38.89 12.12
CA ASP A 572 -14.97 -40.05 12.66
C ASP A 572 -15.89 -40.79 13.65
N THR A 573 -16.30 -42.00 13.25
CA THR A 573 -17.13 -42.89 14.06
C THR A 573 -16.39 -43.48 15.26
N THR A 574 -15.08 -43.26 15.40
CA THR A 574 -14.31 -43.70 16.59
C THR A 574 -14.30 -42.67 17.72
N LEU A 575 -14.80 -41.46 17.49
CA LEU A 575 -14.88 -40.43 18.53
C LEU A 575 -16.09 -40.68 19.44
N PHE A 576 -15.85 -40.71 20.75
CA PHE A 576 -16.86 -41.05 21.74
C PHE A 576 -17.90 -39.96 21.95
N THR A 577 -19.05 -40.39 22.44
CA THR A 577 -20.13 -39.51 22.85
C THR A 577 -19.68 -38.65 24.03
N GLY A 578 -19.36 -37.37 23.79
CA GLY A 578 -18.83 -36.45 24.81
C GLY A 578 -17.52 -35.74 24.44
N ASN A 579 -16.92 -36.10 23.30
CA ASN A 579 -15.74 -35.41 22.78
C ASN A 579 -16.03 -33.94 22.49
N ARG A 580 -15.08 -33.07 22.84
CA ARG A 580 -15.19 -31.60 22.69
C ARG A 580 -14.15 -31.08 21.73
N VAL A 581 -14.44 -29.95 21.11
CA VAL A 581 -13.41 -29.15 20.44
C VAL A 581 -12.71 -28.26 21.46
N LEU A 582 -11.41 -28.07 21.28
CA LEU A 582 -10.61 -27.08 21.97
C LEU A 582 -9.95 -26.20 20.92
N VAL A 583 -10.10 -24.88 21.07
CA VAL A 583 -9.30 -23.92 20.32
C VAL A 583 -7.98 -23.74 21.07
N HIS A 584 -6.85 -23.99 20.39
CA HIS A 584 -5.53 -23.80 21.01
C HIS A 584 -4.95 -22.43 20.70
N LYS A 585 -5.16 -21.98 19.45
CA LYS A 585 -4.65 -20.70 19.00
C LYS A 585 -5.55 -20.09 17.93
N ALA A 586 -5.83 -18.80 18.06
CA ALA A 586 -6.38 -17.99 16.98
C ALA A 586 -5.38 -16.91 16.57
N ILE A 587 -5.32 -16.62 15.27
CA ILE A 587 -4.36 -15.67 14.69
C ILE A 587 -5.11 -14.73 13.75
N ASN A 588 -4.86 -13.42 13.89
CA ASN A 588 -5.28 -12.42 12.93
C ASN A 588 -4.25 -12.36 11.79
N LEU A 589 -4.69 -12.58 10.56
CA LEU A 589 -3.86 -12.46 9.36
C LEU A 589 -3.97 -11.07 8.72
N GLY A 590 -4.90 -10.25 9.21
CA GLY A 590 -5.22 -8.92 8.75
C GLY A 590 -6.37 -8.85 7.76
N GLU A 591 -6.95 -7.66 7.58
CA GLU A 591 -8.10 -7.35 6.73
C GLU A 591 -9.36 -8.19 7.03
N GLY A 592 -9.46 -8.71 8.26
CA GLY A 592 -10.52 -9.63 8.68
C GLY A 592 -10.27 -11.10 8.38
N GLU A 593 -9.09 -11.45 7.86
CA GLU A 593 -8.66 -12.83 7.71
C GLU A 593 -8.22 -13.41 9.08
N LEU A 594 -8.74 -14.60 9.41
CA LEU A 594 -8.48 -15.30 10.66
C LEU A 594 -8.01 -16.72 10.37
N LEU A 595 -7.02 -17.18 11.13
CA LEU A 595 -6.61 -18.57 11.15
C LEU A 595 -6.81 -19.13 12.55
N VAL A 596 -7.54 -20.23 12.67
CA VAL A 596 -7.85 -20.87 13.95
C VAL A 596 -7.34 -22.29 13.96
N HIS A 597 -6.51 -22.62 14.94
CA HIS A 597 -6.05 -23.96 15.24
C HIS A 597 -6.88 -24.58 16.37
N PHE A 598 -7.42 -25.77 16.12
CA PHE A 598 -8.27 -26.48 17.07
C PHE A 598 -8.03 -28.00 17.04
N SER A 599 -8.36 -28.68 18.14
CA SER A 599 -8.35 -30.15 18.20
C SER A 599 -9.59 -30.74 18.88
N TYR A 600 -9.80 -32.05 18.70
CA TYR A 600 -10.72 -32.79 19.56
C TYR A 600 -10.03 -33.28 20.83
N ILE A 601 -10.69 -33.08 21.96
CA ILE A 601 -10.37 -33.72 23.24
C ILE A 601 -11.28 -34.94 23.38
N ASP A 602 -10.68 -36.12 23.42
CA ASP A 602 -11.37 -37.36 23.76
C ASP A 602 -11.72 -37.33 25.24
N TYR A 603 -12.95 -37.71 25.61
CA TYR A 603 -13.35 -37.76 27.01
C TYR A 603 -13.40 -39.19 27.56
N MET A 604 -13.36 -40.24 26.72
CA MET A 604 -13.43 -41.65 27.14
C MET A 604 -12.63 -42.60 26.21
N ASP A 605 -12.01 -43.67 26.77
CA ASP A 605 -11.56 -44.84 25.98
C ASP A 605 -12.71 -45.83 25.67
N ASP A 606 -12.38 -46.86 24.90
CA ASP A 606 -13.22 -48.05 24.61
C ASP A 606 -13.79 -48.72 25.87
N ASP A 607 -13.19 -48.51 27.05
CA ASP A 607 -13.59 -49.10 28.33
C ASP A 607 -14.44 -48.13 29.19
N GLY A 608 -14.70 -46.90 28.71
CA GLY A 608 -15.45 -45.86 29.43
C GLY A 608 -14.65 -45.16 30.53
N ASN A 609 -13.33 -45.33 30.56
CA ASN A 609 -12.46 -44.55 31.43
C ASN A 609 -12.17 -43.20 30.79
N ILE A 610 -12.06 -42.14 31.61
CA ILE A 610 -11.69 -40.83 31.13
C ILE A 610 -10.23 -40.86 30.64
N MET A 611 -10.04 -40.76 29.33
CA MET A 611 -8.72 -40.59 28.71
C MET A 611 -8.53 -39.13 28.32
N ALA A 612 -7.41 -38.52 28.65
CA ALA A 612 -7.05 -37.18 28.15
C ALA A 612 -6.35 -37.26 26.78
N GLY A 613 -6.89 -38.06 25.84
CA GLY A 613 -6.35 -38.19 24.49
C GLY A 613 -6.76 -37.02 23.60
N ARG A 614 -5.87 -36.54 22.73
CA ARG A 614 -6.20 -35.54 21.67
C ARG A 614 -6.09 -36.23 20.32
N SER A 615 -7.19 -36.30 19.57
CA SER A 615 -7.33 -37.26 18.45
C SER A 615 -7.18 -36.66 17.04
N GLU A 616 -7.38 -35.36 16.84
CA GLU A 616 -7.22 -34.72 15.53
C GLU A 616 -6.93 -33.23 15.68
N ASN A 617 -5.89 -32.71 15.00
CA ASN A 617 -5.58 -31.28 14.93
C ASN A 617 -5.96 -30.74 13.55
N SER A 618 -6.67 -29.62 13.51
CA SER A 618 -7.19 -29.02 12.28
C SER A 618 -7.01 -27.50 12.32
N MET A 619 -6.95 -26.89 11.13
CA MET A 619 -7.02 -25.44 10.97
C MET A 619 -8.23 -25.05 10.14
N ALA A 620 -8.85 -23.95 10.53
CA ALA A 620 -9.89 -23.29 9.76
C ALA A 620 -9.43 -21.86 9.44
N HIS A 621 -9.70 -21.44 8.22
CA HIS A 621 -9.43 -20.09 7.73
C HIS A 621 -10.76 -19.39 7.47
N SER A 622 -10.85 -18.12 7.85
CA SER A 622 -11.96 -17.24 7.56
C SER A 622 -11.43 -15.95 6.94
N THR A 623 -12.16 -15.37 6.00
CA THR A 623 -11.77 -14.11 5.32
C THR A 623 -12.66 -12.93 5.70
N ASP A 624 -13.52 -13.09 6.71
CA ASP A 624 -14.59 -12.14 7.04
C ASP A 624 -14.93 -12.09 8.54
N TYR A 625 -13.91 -12.15 9.40
CA TYR A 625 -14.03 -12.18 10.86
C TYR A 625 -14.88 -13.34 11.39
N GLY A 626 -14.81 -14.50 10.74
CA GLY A 626 -15.44 -15.73 11.19
C GLY A 626 -16.88 -15.93 10.72
N GLN A 627 -17.36 -15.21 9.70
CA GLN A 627 -18.70 -15.43 9.15
C GLN A 627 -18.71 -16.62 8.18
N THR A 628 -17.67 -16.75 7.37
CA THR A 628 -17.42 -17.88 6.47
C THR A 628 -16.11 -18.55 6.83
N TRP A 629 -16.13 -19.89 6.75
CA TRP A 629 -15.00 -20.73 7.14
C TRP A 629 -14.72 -21.75 6.06
N GLU A 630 -13.44 -21.92 5.77
CA GLU A 630 -12.92 -23.04 5.00
C GLU A 630 -11.93 -23.83 5.86
N LEU A 631 -11.95 -25.15 5.72
CA LEU A 631 -10.90 -25.97 6.32
C LEU A 631 -9.65 -25.83 5.46
N VAL A 632 -8.55 -25.48 6.10
CA VAL A 632 -7.27 -25.46 5.42
C VAL A 632 -6.78 -26.90 5.39
N ASP A 633 -6.64 -27.46 4.19
CA ASP A 633 -5.97 -28.74 3.94
C ASP A 633 -4.45 -28.54 4.13
N PHE A 634 -4.06 -28.20 5.35
CA PHE A 634 -2.69 -27.99 5.71
C PHE A 634 -2.08 -29.37 5.94
N THR A 635 -1.29 -29.85 4.98
CA THR A 635 -0.50 -31.05 5.23
C THR A 635 0.52 -30.72 6.29
N TRP A 636 0.25 -31.08 7.53
CA TRP A 636 1.18 -30.90 8.64
C TRP A 636 2.45 -31.72 8.50
N GLN A 637 2.52 -32.61 7.50
CA GLN A 637 3.67 -33.47 7.26
C GLN A 637 5.00 -32.71 7.33
N PRO A 638 5.25 -31.59 6.63
CA PRO A 638 6.51 -30.86 6.74
C PRO A 638 6.82 -30.33 8.15
N LEU A 639 5.82 -29.86 8.90
CA LEU A 639 5.97 -29.43 10.30
C LEU A 639 6.20 -30.62 11.24
N LEU A 640 5.60 -31.77 10.97
CA LEU A 640 5.64 -32.95 11.83
C LEU A 640 6.72 -33.97 11.42
N VAL A 641 7.46 -33.77 10.30
CA VAL A 641 8.54 -34.68 9.87
C VAL A 641 9.61 -34.72 10.96
N GLY A 642 9.65 -35.81 11.73
CA GLY A 642 10.62 -36.02 12.81
C GLY A 642 10.06 -35.85 14.23
N ALA A 643 8.79 -35.44 14.40
CA ALA A 643 8.08 -35.53 15.67
C ALA A 643 7.79 -37.02 15.95
N ALA A 644 8.43 -37.59 16.96
CA ALA A 644 8.34 -39.03 17.24
C ALA A 644 7.25 -39.36 18.25
N LEU A 645 6.87 -38.39 19.09
CA LEU A 645 5.90 -38.54 20.18
C LEU A 645 4.78 -37.48 20.09
N GLY A 646 3.62 -37.76 20.69
CA GLY A 646 2.50 -36.81 20.73
C GLY A 646 2.84 -35.47 21.40
N SER A 647 3.82 -35.45 22.31
CA SER A 647 4.34 -34.24 22.97
C SER A 647 5.11 -33.32 22.01
N ASP A 648 5.87 -33.86 21.05
CA ASP A 648 6.60 -33.06 20.05
C ASP A 648 5.62 -32.29 19.16
N THR A 649 4.61 -33.01 18.70
CA THR A 649 3.53 -32.48 17.88
C THR A 649 2.80 -31.36 18.62
N PHE A 650 2.52 -31.53 19.92
CA PHE A 650 1.92 -30.51 20.76
C PHE A 650 2.79 -29.24 20.87
N SER A 651 4.11 -29.40 21.08
CA SER A 651 5.05 -28.26 21.14
C SER A 651 5.08 -27.41 19.86
N VAL A 652 4.91 -28.05 18.71
CA VAL A 652 4.89 -27.37 17.40
C VAL A 652 3.66 -26.49 17.29
N TYR A 653 2.53 -26.93 17.83
CA TYR A 653 1.25 -26.23 17.68
C TYR A 653 1.11 -25.02 18.59
N GLU A 654 1.53 -25.13 19.84
CA GLU A 654 1.48 -24.03 20.83
C GLU A 654 2.42 -22.87 20.43
N SER A 655 3.49 -23.18 19.68
CA SER A 655 4.54 -22.24 19.30
C SER A 655 4.33 -21.54 17.95
N ILE A 656 3.21 -21.74 17.26
CA ILE A 656 2.99 -21.15 15.93
C ILE A 656 2.70 -19.65 16.07
N VAL A 657 3.44 -18.83 15.32
CA VAL A 657 3.17 -17.39 15.19
C VAL A 657 3.24 -16.94 13.74
N TYR A 658 2.51 -15.87 13.46
CA TYR A 658 2.48 -15.26 12.14
C TYR A 658 3.67 -14.31 11.95
N THR A 659 4.31 -14.41 10.79
CA THR A 659 5.26 -13.40 10.34
C THR A 659 4.50 -12.52 9.36
N GLY A 660 4.37 -11.22 9.62
CA GLY A 660 3.50 -10.23 8.94
C GLY A 660 3.40 -10.19 7.39
N GLU A 661 4.06 -11.09 6.66
CA GLU A 661 4.02 -11.27 5.20
C GLU A 661 3.34 -12.59 4.77
N GLN A 662 2.23 -13.00 5.38
CA GLN A 662 1.54 -14.27 5.09
C GLN A 662 2.33 -15.54 5.45
N GLY A 663 3.43 -15.40 6.20
CA GLY A 663 4.29 -16.50 6.62
C GLY A 663 3.95 -17.07 8.00
N LEU A 664 4.41 -18.29 8.27
CA LEU A 664 4.29 -18.93 9.58
C LEU A 664 5.67 -19.24 10.12
N ALA A 665 5.88 -18.97 11.41
CA ALA A 665 6.99 -19.49 12.17
C ALA A 665 6.47 -20.43 13.27
N GLY A 666 7.27 -21.42 13.63
CA GLY A 666 6.96 -22.31 14.76
C GLY A 666 8.23 -22.98 15.25
N ILE A 667 8.23 -23.43 16.49
CA ILE A 667 9.37 -24.16 17.06
C ILE A 667 8.95 -25.55 17.47
N ARG A 668 9.88 -26.48 17.35
CA ARG A 668 9.72 -27.77 18.00
C ARG A 668 10.91 -28.14 18.83
N VAL A 669 10.63 -29.03 19.77
CA VAL A 669 11.64 -29.81 20.47
C VAL A 669 11.78 -31.13 19.72
N GLN A 670 12.95 -31.40 19.17
CA GLN A 670 13.26 -32.70 18.60
C GLN A 670 13.69 -33.63 19.74
N HIS A 671 12.86 -34.64 20.04
CA HIS A 671 13.30 -35.71 20.91
C HIS A 671 14.49 -36.45 20.28
N PRO A 672 15.55 -36.70 21.05
CA PRO A 672 16.61 -37.59 20.61
C PRO A 672 15.98 -38.97 20.40
N GLY A 673 16.41 -39.70 19.36
CA GLY A 673 15.97 -41.08 19.18
C GLY A 673 16.24 -41.94 20.42
N GLU A 674 15.80 -43.21 20.41
CA GLU A 674 15.83 -44.19 21.53
C GLU A 674 17.15 -44.27 22.36
N ALA A 675 18.24 -43.64 21.91
CA ALA A 675 19.56 -43.58 22.54
C ALA A 675 19.80 -42.45 23.56
N GLY A 676 18.81 -41.60 23.91
CA GLY A 676 18.91 -40.71 25.08
C GLY A 676 19.91 -39.56 24.97
N GLY A 677 19.99 -38.90 23.81
CA GLY A 677 20.76 -37.67 23.64
C GLY A 677 20.13 -36.42 24.29
N PRO A 678 20.73 -35.24 24.09
CA PRO A 678 20.11 -33.94 24.37
C PRO A 678 18.90 -33.68 23.44
N ARG A 679 17.83 -33.04 23.94
CA ARG A 679 16.75 -32.49 23.09
C ARG A 679 17.30 -31.31 22.28
N GLU A 680 16.95 -31.20 20.99
CA GLU A 680 17.40 -30.09 20.13
C GLU A 680 16.20 -29.25 19.67
N PHE A 681 16.30 -27.93 19.69
CA PHE A 681 15.28 -27.06 19.14
C PHE A 681 15.46 -26.88 17.63
N GLN A 682 14.35 -26.79 16.91
CA GLN A 682 14.34 -26.43 15.49
C GLN A 682 13.32 -25.33 15.26
N LEU A 683 13.64 -24.40 14.38
CA LEU A 683 12.74 -23.33 13.93
C LEU A 683 12.22 -23.68 12.54
N PHE A 684 10.91 -23.65 12.38
CA PHE A 684 10.25 -23.67 11.10
C PHE A 684 9.94 -22.25 10.68
N GLN A 685 10.18 -21.94 9.41
CA GLN A 685 9.74 -20.70 8.79
C GLN A 685 9.18 -21.02 7.40
N SER A 686 8.01 -20.47 7.11
CA SER A 686 7.41 -20.46 5.78
C SER A 686 7.19 -19.02 5.34
N ASN A 687 7.45 -18.75 4.07
CA ASN A 687 7.26 -17.42 3.48
C ASN A 687 5.80 -17.19 3.03
N ALA A 688 4.95 -18.22 3.09
CA ALA A 688 3.53 -18.13 2.76
C ALA A 688 2.74 -19.27 3.42
N LEU A 689 1.47 -19.06 3.72
CA LEU A 689 0.55 -20.10 4.18
C LEU A 689 0.49 -21.24 3.14
N GLY A 690 0.78 -22.47 3.58
CA GLY A 690 0.77 -23.67 2.73
C GLY A 690 2.01 -23.87 1.84
N ALA A 691 2.98 -22.95 1.83
CA ALA A 691 4.26 -23.18 1.16
C ALA A 691 5.12 -24.20 1.94
N PRO A 692 5.95 -25.02 1.27
CA PRO A 692 6.87 -25.92 1.96
C PRO A 692 7.93 -25.11 2.70
N GLY A 693 7.90 -25.13 4.03
CA GLY A 693 8.97 -24.60 4.87
C GLY A 693 10.05 -25.65 5.14
N SER A 694 11.18 -25.20 5.68
CA SER A 694 12.28 -26.07 6.10
C SER A 694 12.57 -25.85 7.57
N TRP A 695 12.75 -26.95 8.32
CA TRP A 695 13.31 -26.89 9.66
C TRP A 695 14.77 -26.48 9.59
N LEU A 696 15.09 -25.34 10.18
CA LEU A 696 16.46 -24.90 10.39
C LEU A 696 16.88 -25.44 11.77
N GLY A 697 18.02 -26.14 11.80
CA GLY A 697 18.65 -26.47 13.07
C GLY A 697 19.01 -25.17 13.79
N ALA A 698 18.71 -25.09 15.08
CA ALA A 698 19.04 -23.95 15.92
C ALA A 698 20.21 -24.30 16.85
N PRO A 699 21.45 -24.36 16.33
CA PRO A 699 22.62 -24.68 17.14
C PRO A 699 22.78 -23.63 18.24
N GLY A 700 22.69 -24.05 19.51
CA GLY A 700 22.90 -23.19 20.68
C GLY A 700 21.70 -23.02 21.62
N LEU A 701 20.48 -23.46 21.25
CA LEU A 701 19.30 -23.37 22.12
C LEU A 701 19.27 -24.39 23.29
N GLY A 702 20.25 -25.29 23.38
CA GLY A 702 20.37 -26.25 24.50
C GLY A 702 19.30 -27.36 24.53
N THR A 703 19.19 -28.06 25.67
CA THR A 703 18.20 -29.12 25.95
C THR A 703 17.06 -28.62 26.84
N GLY A 704 15.79 -28.73 26.43
CA GLY A 704 14.70 -28.17 27.24
C GLY A 704 13.27 -28.57 26.85
N GLY A 705 12.29 -28.06 27.62
CA GLY A 705 10.85 -28.30 27.48
C GLY A 705 10.15 -27.43 26.43
N LEU A 706 8.82 -27.34 26.50
CA LEU A 706 7.95 -26.74 25.48
C LEU A 706 8.25 -25.23 25.34
N PRO A 707 8.56 -24.72 24.13
CA PRO A 707 8.83 -23.31 23.90
C PRO A 707 7.57 -22.53 23.47
N GLU A 708 7.38 -21.34 24.02
CA GLU A 708 6.52 -20.28 23.47
C GLU A 708 7.36 -19.39 22.55
N VAL A 709 6.72 -18.82 21.53
CA VAL A 709 7.38 -18.05 20.47
C VAL A 709 6.53 -16.84 20.17
N ASP A 710 7.19 -15.71 19.95
CA ASP A 710 6.53 -14.52 19.42
C ASP A 710 7.41 -13.82 18.36
N TYR A 711 6.75 -13.12 17.43
CA TYR A 711 7.41 -12.43 16.31
C TYR A 711 7.74 -10.98 16.68
N LEU A 712 9.03 -10.63 16.60
CA LEU A 712 9.54 -9.31 17.01
C LEU A 712 9.70 -8.33 15.83
N GLY A 713 9.31 -8.73 14.61
CA GLY A 713 9.56 -7.96 13.38
C GLY A 713 10.92 -8.28 12.73
N ASN A 714 11.11 -7.87 11.47
CA ASN A 714 12.38 -7.99 10.71
C ASN A 714 13.06 -9.36 10.80
N SER A 715 12.30 -10.46 10.74
CA SER A 715 12.78 -11.86 10.89
C SER A 715 13.33 -12.27 12.27
N SER A 716 13.18 -11.40 13.27
CA SER A 716 13.50 -11.66 14.67
C SER A 716 12.34 -12.32 15.39
N PHE A 717 12.68 -13.21 16.33
CA PHE A 717 11.72 -13.96 17.13
C PHE A 717 12.20 -13.97 18.58
N GLY A 718 11.25 -13.83 19.49
CA GLY A 718 11.42 -14.08 20.92
C GLY A 718 10.99 -15.51 21.23
N PHE A 719 11.64 -16.14 22.20
CA PHE A 719 11.28 -17.48 22.66
C PHE A 719 11.32 -17.55 24.17
N ALA A 720 10.30 -18.12 24.80
CA ALA A 720 10.31 -18.50 26.21
C ALA A 720 10.24 -20.02 26.32
N GLY A 721 10.88 -20.62 27.32
CA GLY A 721 10.86 -22.08 27.49
C GLY A 721 10.85 -22.44 28.97
N TYR A 722 10.21 -23.57 29.29
CA TYR A 722 10.05 -24.07 30.67
C TYR A 722 10.65 -25.49 30.86
N LEU A 723 11.01 -25.84 32.09
CA LEU A 723 11.55 -27.12 32.54
C LEU A 723 10.50 -28.06 33.14
N GLU A 724 10.09 -29.09 32.40
CA GLU A 724 9.33 -30.21 32.96
C GLU A 724 10.28 -31.23 33.62
N GLY A 725 10.48 -31.16 34.95
CA GLY A 725 11.33 -32.12 35.65
C GLY A 725 11.35 -32.00 37.18
N ASN A 726 11.38 -33.16 37.86
CA ASN A 726 11.54 -33.28 39.31
C ASN A 726 12.82 -32.58 39.83
N PRO A 727 12.82 -32.06 41.07
CA PRO A 727 13.90 -31.28 41.68
C PRO A 727 15.21 -32.10 41.87
N PRO A 728 16.33 -31.44 42.20
CA PRO A 728 17.61 -31.53 41.50
C PRO A 728 18.35 -32.86 41.71
N GLY A 729 18.86 -33.44 40.62
CA GLY A 729 19.71 -34.65 40.70
C GLY A 729 20.69 -34.87 39.56
N ARG A 730 20.40 -34.42 38.33
CA ARG A 730 21.32 -34.51 37.18
C ARG A 730 21.05 -33.39 36.18
N ARG A 731 21.76 -32.27 36.31
CA ARG A 731 21.90 -31.30 35.22
C ARG A 731 22.80 -31.92 34.16
N GLU A 732 22.25 -32.32 33.02
CA GLU A 732 23.04 -32.70 31.85
C GLU A 732 23.43 -31.42 31.09
N GLY A 733 24.65 -30.93 31.36
CA GLY A 733 25.48 -30.03 30.54
C GLY A 733 24.82 -28.95 29.66
N GLY A 734 24.73 -27.72 30.17
CA GLY A 734 24.57 -26.46 29.42
C GLY A 734 24.47 -25.26 30.37
N ASP A 735 25.21 -24.17 30.11
CA ASP A 735 25.42 -23.01 30.99
C ASP A 735 24.33 -21.91 30.92
N PHE A 736 23.20 -22.15 30.24
CA PHE A 736 22.09 -21.18 30.25
C PHE A 736 21.15 -21.48 31.42
N PRO A 737 20.74 -20.47 32.23
CA PRO A 737 19.64 -20.63 33.17
C PRO A 737 18.36 -20.81 32.35
N PHE A 738 17.91 -22.06 32.26
CA PHE A 738 16.73 -22.49 31.52
C PHE A 738 15.47 -21.99 32.22
N ASP A 739 15.14 -20.73 31.91
CA ASP A 739 13.99 -19.92 32.34
C ASP A 739 14.22 -18.50 31.77
N SER A 740 14.45 -18.41 30.46
CA SER A 740 14.90 -17.17 29.83
C SER A 740 14.19 -16.88 28.51
N ILE A 741 13.85 -15.61 28.29
CA ILE A 741 13.44 -15.14 26.97
C ILE A 741 14.70 -14.99 26.11
N MET A 742 14.71 -15.58 24.93
CA MET A 742 15.82 -15.52 23.97
C MET A 742 15.42 -14.80 22.69
N MET A 743 16.33 -14.01 22.11
CA MET A 743 16.15 -13.36 20.82
C MET A 743 17.09 -13.96 19.77
N ARG A 744 16.55 -14.22 18.58
CA ARG A 744 17.33 -14.57 17.38
C ARG A 744 18.14 -13.37 16.90
N THR A 745 19.40 -13.57 16.56
CA THR A 745 20.21 -12.52 15.92
C THR A 745 19.99 -12.47 14.40
N ASP A 746 20.34 -11.34 13.77
CA ASP A 746 20.23 -11.12 12.31
C ASP A 746 21.07 -12.09 11.46
N ASP A 747 21.84 -13.00 12.06
CA ASP A 747 22.73 -13.94 11.37
C ASP A 747 22.03 -15.16 10.75
N GLY A 748 20.69 -15.16 10.74
CA GLY A 748 19.91 -16.28 10.22
C GLY A 748 19.71 -17.42 11.23
N GLY A 749 19.94 -17.18 12.52
CA GLY A 749 19.72 -18.18 13.59
C GLY A 749 20.95 -19.04 13.91
N ALA A 750 22.13 -18.56 13.53
CA ALA A 750 23.40 -19.15 13.95
C ALA A 750 23.78 -18.74 15.39
N SER A 751 23.18 -17.68 15.93
CA SER A 751 23.35 -17.29 17.34
C SER A 751 22.09 -16.65 17.94
N TYR A 752 22.00 -16.73 19.27
CA TYR A 752 20.90 -16.22 20.11
C TYR A 752 21.48 -15.44 21.29
N TYR A 753 20.79 -14.39 21.72
CA TYR A 753 21.09 -13.70 22.98
C TYR A 753 19.98 -13.95 23.99
N GLN A 754 20.37 -14.20 25.23
CA GLN A 754 19.46 -14.21 26.37
C GLN A 754 19.01 -12.76 26.62
N LEU A 755 17.72 -12.49 26.52
CA LEU A 755 17.14 -11.19 26.84
C LEU A 755 17.02 -11.01 28.35
N THR A 756 16.54 -12.04 29.06
CA THR A 756 16.38 -11.97 30.52
C THR A 756 16.28 -13.34 31.19
N ASP A 757 16.50 -13.36 32.50
CA ASP A 757 16.31 -14.49 33.41
C ASP A 757 15.27 -14.08 34.48
N PHE A 758 14.03 -14.59 34.42
CA PHE A 758 13.04 -14.35 35.49
C PHE A 758 13.14 -15.36 36.64
N SER A 759 14.23 -16.13 36.74
CA SER A 759 14.39 -17.11 37.85
C SER A 759 14.30 -16.48 39.23
N SER A 760 14.54 -15.17 39.38
CA SER A 760 14.30 -14.46 40.64
C SER A 760 12.82 -14.32 41.00
N GLU A 761 11.91 -14.26 40.02
CA GLU A 761 10.45 -14.21 40.21
C GLU A 761 9.86 -15.62 40.41
N CYS A 762 10.54 -16.66 39.91
CA CYS A 762 10.24 -18.07 40.21
C CYS A 762 10.55 -18.47 41.67
N GLY A 763 11.02 -17.53 42.48
CA GLY A 763 11.50 -17.72 43.84
C GLY A 763 12.91 -18.34 43.89
N ASP A 764 13.58 -18.16 45.04
CA ASP A 764 14.94 -18.70 45.24
C ASP A 764 14.92 -20.23 45.25
N HIS A 765 15.38 -20.86 44.17
CA HIS A 765 15.54 -22.32 44.05
C HIS A 765 16.53 -22.91 45.08
N THR A 766 17.30 -22.05 45.76
CA THR A 766 18.21 -22.45 46.85
C THR A 766 17.57 -22.34 48.23
N ASP A 767 16.38 -21.75 48.36
CA ASP A 767 15.61 -21.77 49.61
C ASP A 767 14.90 -23.13 49.75
N PRO A 768 15.28 -23.98 50.71
CA PRO A 768 14.64 -25.28 50.91
C PRO A 768 13.18 -25.19 51.36
N ASN A 769 12.67 -24.01 51.68
CA ASN A 769 11.26 -23.76 51.99
C ASN A 769 10.48 -23.24 50.77
N ASN A 770 11.16 -22.82 49.70
CA ASN A 770 10.50 -22.35 48.50
C ASN A 770 10.12 -23.56 47.63
N LYS A 771 8.85 -23.95 47.70
CA LYS A 771 8.27 -25.09 46.97
C LYS A 771 7.57 -24.67 45.69
N VAL A 772 8.08 -23.67 44.98
CA VAL A 772 7.65 -23.42 43.60
C VAL A 772 8.12 -24.60 42.77
N THR A 773 7.16 -25.36 42.24
CA THR A 773 7.41 -26.61 41.53
C THR A 773 7.52 -26.36 40.03
N TYR A 774 6.76 -25.40 39.51
CA TYR A 774 6.76 -25.04 38.10
C TYR A 774 6.64 -23.52 37.92
N CYS A 775 7.48 -22.97 37.05
CA CYS A 775 7.50 -21.56 36.70
C CYS A 775 7.38 -21.45 35.17
N ILE A 776 6.25 -21.00 34.66
CA ILE A 776 6.05 -20.84 33.21
C ILE A 776 6.16 -19.36 32.90
N GLN A 777 7.09 -19.01 32.02
CA GLN A 777 7.29 -17.64 31.56
C GLN A 777 6.53 -17.44 30.26
N HIS A 778 5.76 -16.37 30.22
CA HIS A 778 5.01 -15.92 29.07
C HIS A 778 5.50 -14.53 28.68
N PHE A 779 5.40 -14.20 27.39
CA PHE A 779 5.62 -12.84 26.93
C PHE A 779 4.86 -12.55 25.65
N GLU A 780 4.63 -11.26 25.41
CA GLU A 780 3.90 -10.72 24.27
C GLU A 780 4.61 -9.47 23.75
N TYR A 781 4.79 -9.37 22.44
CA TYR A 781 5.39 -8.22 21.78
C TYR A 781 4.38 -7.07 21.64
N MET A 782 4.77 -5.89 22.12
CA MET A 782 3.91 -4.70 22.10
C MET A 782 4.28 -3.71 20.98
N GLY A 783 5.18 -4.07 20.06
CA GLY A 783 5.74 -3.13 19.08
C GLY A 783 6.90 -2.28 19.63
N ASN A 784 7.68 -1.67 18.74
CA ASN A 784 8.75 -0.71 19.08
C ASN A 784 9.77 -1.21 20.13
N GLU A 785 10.22 -2.46 20.01
CA GLU A 785 11.14 -3.11 20.98
C GLU A 785 10.54 -3.29 22.39
N ARG A 786 9.22 -3.13 22.56
CA ARG A 786 8.58 -3.28 23.86
C ARG A 786 8.04 -4.69 24.04
N LEU A 787 8.23 -5.27 25.21
CA LEU A 787 7.76 -6.61 25.57
C LEU A 787 7.00 -6.56 26.88
N LEU A 788 5.90 -7.30 26.96
CA LEU A 788 5.17 -7.54 28.20
C LEU A 788 5.35 -9.01 28.58
N GLY A 789 5.78 -9.28 29.81
CA GLY A 789 6.12 -10.63 30.27
C GLY A 789 5.43 -10.92 31.59
N TRP A 790 5.10 -12.18 31.85
CA TRP A 790 4.54 -12.62 33.13
C TRP A 790 4.92 -14.06 33.43
N VAL A 791 4.67 -14.44 34.67
CA VAL A 791 5.03 -15.76 35.18
C VAL A 791 3.82 -16.42 35.82
N ASP A 792 3.53 -17.64 35.41
CA ASP A 792 2.60 -18.54 36.10
C ASP A 792 3.38 -19.44 37.05
N LEU A 793 3.11 -19.29 38.35
CA LEU A 793 3.76 -20.05 39.41
C LEU A 793 2.84 -21.17 39.90
N ARG A 794 3.30 -22.42 39.83
CA ARG A 794 2.62 -23.56 40.47
C ARG A 794 3.43 -24.04 41.66
N SER A 795 2.78 -24.17 42.81
CA SER A 795 3.39 -24.70 44.03
C SER A 795 2.87 -26.09 44.39
N GLU A 796 3.75 -26.92 44.94
CA GLU A 796 3.41 -28.18 45.62
C GLU A 796 2.79 -27.98 47.01
N SER A 797 2.63 -26.74 47.48
CA SER A 797 2.02 -26.46 48.78
C SER A 797 1.03 -25.30 48.71
N LEU A 798 -0.15 -25.50 49.31
CA LEU A 798 -1.18 -24.46 49.41
C LEU A 798 -0.76 -23.25 50.27
N ALA A 799 0.28 -23.40 51.10
CA ALA A 799 0.78 -22.33 51.98
C ALA A 799 1.50 -21.19 51.24
N ASP A 800 1.96 -21.44 50.01
CA ASP A 800 2.82 -20.54 49.24
C ASP A 800 2.10 -19.92 48.02
N TYR A 801 0.77 -19.99 47.94
CA TYR A 801 0.01 -19.43 46.81
C TYR A 801 -0.04 -17.90 46.84
N HIS A 802 0.37 -17.30 45.72
CA HIS A 802 0.30 -15.87 45.49
C HIS A 802 -0.98 -15.52 44.71
N ASN A 803 -1.83 -14.69 45.33
CA ASN A 803 -3.01 -14.11 44.67
C ASN A 803 -2.57 -12.85 43.89
N GLY A 804 -1.91 -13.04 42.75
CA GLY A 804 -1.41 -11.92 41.94
C GLY A 804 -0.41 -12.39 40.89
N VAL A 805 -0.77 -12.31 39.60
CA VAL A 805 0.22 -12.43 38.52
C VAL A 805 0.75 -11.03 38.23
N ALA A 806 2.05 -10.84 38.45
CA ALA A 806 2.74 -9.61 38.10
C ALA A 806 3.10 -9.64 36.61
N LEU A 807 2.73 -8.56 35.91
CA LEU A 807 3.16 -8.29 34.55
C LEU A 807 4.39 -7.37 34.61
N HIS A 808 5.41 -7.67 33.81
CA HIS A 808 6.66 -6.95 33.70
C HIS A 808 6.77 -6.33 32.30
N LEU A 809 7.21 -5.08 32.21
CA LEU A 809 7.40 -4.37 30.94
C LEU A 809 8.89 -4.19 30.67
N SER A 810 9.29 -4.49 29.43
CA SER A 810 10.54 -4.05 28.83
C SER A 810 10.30 -3.02 27.74
N THR A 811 11.20 -2.04 27.61
CA THR A 811 11.15 -0.99 26.60
C THR A 811 12.40 -0.94 25.73
N ASP A 812 13.23 -1.96 25.79
CA ASP A 812 14.57 -2.01 25.19
C ASP A 812 14.87 -3.41 24.62
N GLY A 813 13.87 -4.04 24.03
CA GLY A 813 13.99 -5.32 23.36
C GLY A 813 14.19 -6.48 24.34
N GLY A 814 13.76 -6.34 25.59
CA GLY A 814 13.91 -7.35 26.64
C GLY A 814 15.22 -7.26 27.43
N MET A 815 16.07 -6.26 27.20
CA MET A 815 17.33 -6.11 27.93
C MET A 815 17.12 -5.70 29.39
N SER A 816 16.07 -4.94 29.70
CA SER A 816 15.67 -4.59 31.06
C SER A 816 14.16 -4.74 31.26
N TRP A 817 13.79 -5.23 32.43
CA TRP A 817 12.40 -5.48 32.83
C TRP A 817 12.09 -4.76 34.13
N SER A 818 10.90 -4.18 34.20
CA SER A 818 10.39 -3.53 35.39
C SER A 818 8.99 -4.05 35.71
N PRO A 819 8.64 -4.27 36.98
CA PRO A 819 7.26 -4.55 37.36
C PRO A 819 6.35 -3.45 36.81
N ALA A 820 5.40 -3.83 35.97
CA ALA A 820 4.47 -2.92 35.33
C ALA A 820 3.16 -2.85 36.10
N MET A 821 2.55 -4.01 36.39
CA MET A 821 1.20 -4.10 36.93
C MET A 821 0.85 -5.48 37.50
N ASN A 822 -0.23 -5.58 38.28
CA ASN A 822 -0.79 -6.86 38.74
C ASN A 822 -2.12 -7.12 38.04
N ALA A 823 -2.28 -8.29 37.43
CA ALA A 823 -3.56 -8.68 36.83
C ALA A 823 -4.60 -8.97 37.93
N PRO A 824 -5.83 -8.44 37.83
CA PRO A 824 -6.91 -8.74 38.76
C PRO A 824 -7.53 -10.12 38.45
N PHE A 825 -8.15 -10.74 39.46
CA PHE A 825 -8.87 -12.01 39.31
C PHE A 825 -10.35 -11.84 39.66
N ASP A 826 -11.19 -12.78 39.23
CA ASP A 826 -12.62 -12.78 39.52
C ASP A 826 -12.92 -12.91 41.03
N LEU A 827 -13.99 -12.26 41.48
CA LEU A 827 -14.48 -12.40 42.85
C LEU A 827 -14.96 -13.82 43.13
N THR A 828 -15.33 -14.59 42.10
CA THR A 828 -15.62 -16.03 42.25
C THR A 828 -14.42 -16.79 42.82
N CYS A 829 -13.20 -16.36 42.51
CA CYS A 829 -11.98 -16.95 43.03
C CYS A 829 -11.86 -16.72 44.54
N GLU A 830 -12.20 -15.51 45.01
CA GLU A 830 -12.23 -15.19 46.45
C GLU A 830 -13.24 -16.01 47.26
N SER A 831 -14.22 -16.65 46.60
CA SER A 831 -15.21 -17.52 47.26
C SER A 831 -14.70 -18.94 47.52
N LEU A 832 -13.61 -19.35 46.87
CA LEU A 832 -12.98 -20.65 47.06
C LEU A 832 -12.09 -20.62 48.30
N SER A 833 -12.09 -21.73 49.05
CA SER A 833 -11.22 -21.85 50.22
C SER A 833 -9.74 -21.79 49.86
N VAL A 834 -9.36 -22.37 48.71
CA VAL A 834 -8.02 -22.29 48.13
C VAL A 834 -8.14 -22.37 46.61
N TRP A 835 -7.45 -21.48 45.90
CA TRP A 835 -7.52 -21.35 44.45
C TRP A 835 -6.20 -20.83 43.87
N GLU A 836 -6.01 -21.04 42.59
CA GLU A 836 -4.92 -20.51 41.79
C GLU A 836 -5.45 -19.56 40.73
N GLY A 837 -4.87 -18.36 40.67
CA GLY A 837 -5.09 -17.39 39.63
C GLY A 837 -4.06 -17.55 38.53
N ARG A 838 -4.51 -17.69 37.30
CA ARG A 838 -3.66 -17.77 36.11
C ARG A 838 -4.02 -16.69 35.11
N VAL A 839 -3.03 -16.11 34.45
CA VAL A 839 -3.26 -15.24 33.29
C VAL A 839 -3.21 -16.12 32.05
N ASP A 840 -4.38 -16.33 31.45
CA ASP A 840 -4.56 -17.22 30.30
C ASP A 840 -4.10 -16.55 29.00
N ASN A 841 -4.36 -15.25 28.88
CA ASN A 841 -3.89 -14.45 27.74
C ASN A 841 -3.75 -12.97 28.15
N VAL A 842 -2.77 -12.27 27.58
CA VAL A 842 -2.62 -10.82 27.68
C VAL A 842 -2.54 -10.23 26.28
N ILE A 843 -3.40 -9.26 26.01
CA ILE A 843 -3.52 -8.64 24.70
C ILE A 843 -3.17 -7.15 24.84
N PRO A 844 -2.00 -6.70 24.35
CA PRO A 844 -1.69 -5.30 24.23
C PRO A 844 -2.54 -4.72 23.11
N ILE A 845 -3.32 -3.69 23.43
CA ILE A 845 -4.24 -3.09 22.46
C ILE A 845 -3.62 -1.82 21.87
N GLY A 846 -2.77 -1.14 22.64
CA GLY A 846 -2.09 0.08 22.20
C GLY A 846 -1.85 1.07 23.34
N LYS A 847 -1.96 2.36 23.02
CA LYS A 847 -1.74 3.48 23.95
C LYS A 847 -3.01 4.29 24.17
N SER A 848 -3.18 4.82 25.37
CA SER A 848 -4.20 5.82 25.67
C SER A 848 -3.76 7.22 25.24
N PRO A 849 -4.67 8.22 25.16
CA PRO A 849 -4.30 9.61 24.84
C PRO A 849 -3.25 10.24 25.79
N GLY A 850 -3.02 9.63 26.96
CA GLY A 850 -1.96 10.02 27.90
C GLY A 850 -0.66 9.23 27.75
N ASP A 851 -0.49 8.51 26.63
CA ASP A 851 0.65 7.63 26.32
C ASP A 851 0.85 6.49 27.35
N LYS A 852 -0.26 6.02 27.94
CA LYS A 852 -0.26 4.87 28.86
C LYS A 852 -0.67 3.61 28.14
N ASP A 853 -0.08 2.48 28.52
CA ASP A 853 -0.43 1.20 27.90
C ASP A 853 -1.86 0.79 28.20
N VAL A 854 -2.52 0.29 27.16
CA VAL A 854 -3.86 -0.29 27.21
C VAL A 854 -3.70 -1.78 26.99
N VAL A 855 -4.11 -2.55 27.98
CA VAL A 855 -3.90 -4.00 28.01
C VAL A 855 -5.20 -4.68 28.44
N LEU A 856 -5.57 -5.75 27.74
CA LEU A 856 -6.57 -6.72 28.17
C LEU A 856 -5.87 -7.91 28.80
N ALA A 857 -6.37 -8.39 29.93
CA ALA A 857 -5.93 -9.61 30.58
C ALA A 857 -7.13 -10.56 30.73
N LEU A 858 -7.02 -11.74 30.11
CA LEU A 858 -7.91 -12.86 30.39
C LEU A 858 -7.31 -13.64 31.54
N THR A 859 -8.02 -13.65 32.66
CA THR A 859 -7.61 -14.40 33.85
C THR A 859 -8.55 -15.56 34.09
N GLN A 860 -8.03 -16.62 34.69
CA GLN A 860 -8.81 -17.79 35.07
C GLN A 860 -8.50 -18.20 36.50
N CYS A 861 -9.47 -18.88 37.11
CA CYS A 861 -9.37 -19.35 38.48
C CYS A 861 -9.64 -20.82 38.58
N GLN A 862 -8.70 -21.54 39.18
CA GLN A 862 -8.76 -22.98 39.35
C GLN A 862 -8.81 -23.33 40.83
N GLU A 863 -9.72 -24.22 41.21
CA GLU A 863 -9.75 -24.72 42.59
C GLU A 863 -8.51 -25.59 42.84
N ALA A 864 -7.85 -25.41 43.99
CA ALA A 864 -6.70 -26.21 44.37
C ALA A 864 -6.95 -26.85 45.73
N TYR A 865 -6.55 -28.12 45.91
CA TYR A 865 -6.66 -28.81 47.19
C TYR A 865 -5.44 -29.69 47.45
N GLU A 866 -5.03 -29.75 48.71
CA GLU A 866 -3.86 -30.52 49.14
C GLU A 866 -4.30 -31.92 49.55
N ASP A 867 -3.81 -32.92 48.82
CA ASP A 867 -3.95 -34.31 49.24
C ASP A 867 -2.89 -34.61 50.30
N THR A 868 -3.31 -34.48 51.55
CA THR A 868 -2.48 -34.81 52.71
C THR A 868 -2.24 -36.30 52.90
N SER A 869 -2.85 -37.16 52.08
CA SER A 869 -2.64 -38.62 52.14
C SER A 869 -1.40 -39.10 51.40
N SER A 870 -0.84 -38.27 50.50
CA SER A 870 0.48 -38.50 49.90
C SER A 870 1.60 -37.99 50.81
N SER A 871 2.79 -38.61 50.71
CA SER A 871 3.99 -38.18 51.44
C SER A 871 5.15 -38.07 50.44
N PRO A 872 5.54 -36.84 50.04
CA PRO A 872 5.04 -35.54 50.52
C PRO A 872 3.58 -35.26 50.07
N PRO A 873 2.84 -34.38 50.78
CA PRO A 873 1.52 -33.91 50.34
C PRO A 873 1.61 -33.39 48.89
N SER A 874 0.60 -33.70 48.09
CA SER A 874 0.53 -33.30 46.69
C SER A 874 -0.65 -32.37 46.47
N VAL A 875 -0.42 -31.24 45.81
CA VAL A 875 -1.53 -30.38 45.38
C VAL A 875 -2.19 -30.98 44.15
N ASN A 876 -3.51 -31.15 44.23
CA ASN A 876 -4.35 -31.54 43.13
C ASN A 876 -5.13 -30.34 42.62
N TRP A 877 -5.29 -30.29 41.31
CA TRP A 877 -5.96 -29.21 40.60
C TRP A 877 -7.38 -29.61 40.26
N GLY A 878 -8.34 -28.85 40.76
CA GLY A 878 -9.76 -28.96 40.43
C GLY A 878 -10.09 -28.38 39.06
N PRO A 879 -11.38 -28.37 38.68
CA PRO A 879 -11.81 -27.72 37.44
C PRO A 879 -11.60 -26.20 37.52
N VAL A 880 -11.42 -25.56 36.36
CA VAL A 880 -11.48 -24.10 36.26
C VAL A 880 -12.91 -23.65 36.61
N THR A 881 -13.01 -22.78 37.61
CA THR A 881 -14.26 -22.36 38.27
C THR A 881 -14.78 -21.02 37.74
N GLY A 882 -13.95 -20.25 37.05
CA GLY A 882 -14.34 -19.01 36.38
C GLY A 882 -13.21 -18.41 35.54
N LYS A 883 -13.59 -17.67 34.49
CA LYS A 883 -12.73 -16.76 33.74
C LYS A 883 -13.22 -15.32 33.91
N GLY A 884 -12.29 -14.37 33.95
CA GLY A 884 -12.58 -12.94 33.99
C GLY A 884 -11.72 -12.19 32.98
N LEU A 885 -12.36 -11.36 32.16
CA LEU A 885 -11.68 -10.45 31.25
C LEU A 885 -11.62 -9.06 31.88
N TYR A 886 -10.42 -8.50 31.92
CA TYR A 886 -10.14 -7.20 32.52
C TYR A 886 -9.35 -6.34 31.55
N PHE A 887 -9.60 -5.04 31.55
CA PHE A 887 -8.75 -4.10 30.83
C PHE A 887 -8.21 -3.02 31.77
N THR A 888 -7.06 -2.46 31.38
CA THR A 888 -6.47 -1.27 31.98
C THR A 888 -6.17 -0.22 30.90
N ARG A 889 -6.16 1.07 31.28
CA ARG A 889 -5.87 2.20 30.37
C ARG A 889 -4.70 3.05 30.84
N ASP A 890 -4.21 2.80 32.04
CA ASP A 890 -3.21 3.60 32.75
C ASP A 890 -1.94 2.79 33.02
N GLY A 891 -1.68 1.75 32.21
CA GLY A 891 -0.57 0.83 32.41
C GLY A 891 -0.73 -0.03 33.66
N GLY A 892 -1.97 -0.40 34.01
CA GLY A 892 -2.30 -1.28 35.13
C GLY A 892 -2.40 -0.61 36.50
N GLY A 893 -2.49 0.72 36.54
CA GLY A 893 -2.83 1.47 37.76
C GLY A 893 -4.26 1.21 38.23
N SER A 894 -5.17 0.98 37.29
CA SER A 894 -6.56 0.59 37.53
C SER A 894 -7.04 -0.42 36.49
N TRP A 895 -7.86 -1.36 36.93
CA TRP A 895 -8.46 -2.39 36.09
C TRP A 895 -9.99 -2.34 36.16
N SER A 896 -10.61 -2.58 35.01
CA SER A 896 -12.06 -2.68 34.87
C SER A 896 -12.42 -4.04 34.30
N LYS A 897 -13.34 -4.73 34.98
CA LYS A 897 -13.90 -6.00 34.50
C LYS A 897 -14.85 -5.73 33.33
N VAL A 898 -14.75 -6.53 32.27
CA VAL A 898 -15.68 -6.53 31.13
C VAL A 898 -16.41 -7.86 31.02
N SER A 899 -17.46 -7.88 30.21
CA SER A 899 -18.26 -9.09 30.03
C SER A 899 -17.53 -10.07 29.12
N LEU A 900 -17.63 -11.37 29.41
CA LEU A 900 -17.34 -12.41 28.43
C LEU A 900 -18.63 -12.68 27.61
N PRO A 901 -18.52 -13.13 26.35
CA PRO A 901 -19.70 -13.45 25.55
C PRO A 901 -20.48 -14.62 26.17
N ALA A 902 -21.77 -14.71 25.84
CA ALA A 902 -22.58 -15.85 26.26
C ALA A 902 -22.02 -17.15 25.66
N GLY A 903 -21.87 -18.19 26.48
CA GLY A 903 -21.28 -19.48 26.07
C GLY A 903 -19.77 -19.58 26.27
N PHE A 904 -19.07 -18.46 26.50
CA PHE A 904 -17.63 -18.45 26.75
C PHE A 904 -17.28 -19.30 27.98
N ASN A 905 -16.46 -20.31 27.76
CA ASN A 905 -16.12 -21.35 28.73
C ASN A 905 -14.59 -21.54 28.84
N ASN A 906 -14.18 -22.65 29.44
CA ASN A 906 -12.78 -22.91 29.74
C ASN A 906 -11.95 -23.19 28.47
N GLU A 907 -12.59 -23.74 27.46
CA GLU A 907 -12.04 -24.07 26.15
C GLU A 907 -12.07 -22.88 25.16
N SER A 908 -12.50 -21.71 25.63
CA SER A 908 -12.63 -20.49 24.82
C SER A 908 -11.37 -19.62 24.86
N GLU A 909 -11.10 -18.95 23.74
CA GLU A 909 -9.91 -18.13 23.51
C GLU A 909 -10.29 -16.70 23.07
N LEU A 910 -9.44 -15.72 23.39
CA LEU A 910 -9.59 -14.33 22.97
C LEU A 910 -8.46 -13.95 22.02
N LEU A 911 -8.83 -13.23 20.96
CA LEU A 911 -7.91 -12.69 19.97
C LEU A 911 -8.29 -11.25 19.67
N TYR A 912 -7.31 -10.37 19.62
CA TYR A 912 -7.50 -9.04 19.05
C TYR A 912 -7.06 -9.02 17.59
N THR A 913 -7.88 -8.42 16.73
CA THR A 913 -7.65 -8.47 15.28
C THR A 913 -7.37 -7.08 14.71
N GLY A 914 -6.63 -6.26 15.45
CA GLY A 914 -6.31 -4.91 14.98
C GLY A 914 -5.08 -4.86 14.09
N ASP A 915 -5.22 -4.20 12.95
CA ASP A 915 -4.16 -4.08 11.93
C ASP A 915 -3.48 -2.71 11.92
N ASN A 916 -3.99 -1.73 12.68
CA ASN A 916 -3.62 -0.32 12.48
C ASN A 916 -3.11 0.39 13.75
N ASP A 917 -2.70 -0.34 14.79
CA ASP A 917 -2.40 0.22 16.14
C ASP A 917 -3.56 1.03 16.77
N ALA A 918 -4.72 1.07 16.10
CA ALA A 918 -5.90 1.82 16.51
C ALA A 918 -6.75 0.96 17.46
N VAL A 919 -6.69 1.30 18.75
CA VAL A 919 -7.45 0.63 19.81
C VAL A 919 -8.96 0.83 19.59
N PRO A 920 -9.80 -0.21 19.48
CA PRO A 920 -11.24 -0.02 19.59
C PRO A 920 -11.60 0.54 20.97
N GLY A 921 -12.33 1.66 20.98
CA GLY A 921 -13.25 1.93 22.08
C GLY A 921 -12.60 2.34 23.40
N LEU A 922 -11.66 3.28 23.39
CA LEU A 922 -11.17 3.90 24.61
C LEU A 922 -12.17 4.85 25.32
N TYR A 923 -13.50 4.63 25.29
CA TYR A 923 -14.43 5.17 26.31
C TYR A 923 -15.69 4.30 26.46
N SER A 924 -15.90 3.76 27.65
CA SER A 924 -17.22 3.33 28.14
C SER A 924 -17.39 3.81 29.57
N PRO A 925 -18.64 3.96 30.02
CA PRO A 925 -19.36 5.21 30.10
C PRO A 925 -18.89 6.08 31.27
N VAL A 926 -19.33 7.32 31.24
CA VAL A 926 -19.52 8.11 32.46
C VAL A 926 -20.50 7.34 33.36
N ASN A 927 -19.97 6.41 34.18
CA ASN A 927 -20.48 5.93 35.47
C ASN A 927 -19.49 4.96 36.11
#